data_AF-A0A543J0P4-F1
#
_entry.id   AF-A0A543J0P4-F1
#
_cell.length_a   1.000
_cell.length_b   1.000
_cell.length_c   1.000
_cell.angle_alpha   90.00
_cell.angle_beta   90.00
_cell.angle_gamma   90.00
#
_symmetry.space_group_name_H-M   'P 1'
#
loop_
_entity.id
_entity.type
_entity.pdbx_description
1 polymer ?
#
loop_
_entity_poly.entity_id
_entity_poly.type
_entity_poly.pdbx_seq_one_letter_code
_entity_poly.pdbx_strand_id
1 'polypeptide(L)'
;MDVDIWAWVGDTQRQLYEAGNAGLALALGDLPAQALEGRYAQLDVMAPAVAQQAGVAGQPWLEFFARYWHLIGRIGDRAQGEVALEDARALVEFARRDEVRDCPAAPAAVEALAIALANTDGPRYAAERLAVLGTALDGMGPDSPAYTGLTTQYILALLDAGTAQEAVAYSRSVTERLRAAEKAASWELAAAGVRALLAVGAAEDALALLDEATAFKPDDPVAKERRERLLRARVLTALNRLDEAVEALPDLDVIDGHPRDWVEWAQVVDRLGFHGKITNSWQLGRVLRQWADYFATMGGHRARVEVLVAAAALAIGRQGVWQARLLVEDAAEGLRRLEKAESLAEEVEVLRQRAEQATPPKAPAPRNELVGAFDAADGITADPERWVEWLWPLSGEDLAATRRHTTTLGFLGYPAVGADIYWRMIVENGDPATADAEDIGYLTSLLLDAGQDEKVERLAERLPAGPAHLARARLHRRRERWEETAREAEAAVEAGIGMDARRLWAGAVQQLGDNAKAAGIIKDVLDSPEIEDEDVWRMIVMATIAEDWATVRTGAAKLGMPLQSTEGPIEEEWHLIRAVLPAPDGSRREVLALRTGPATARLLVAQPRGVDYNVNDIVVIDPTPLEPVPEDEQERERFIIPFAAVAMLRSAGYTSWFFDGAAPSEQEWVEFNQVLDERGWAIWVYSDDDYTVTHPGTGERLPGVYGWVAVPPNVTPREVDALLDDATERWTHPLAWLDLAREVGIEVERHERIVKEYGL
;
A
#
# COMPACT_ATOMS: atom_id res chain seq x y z
N MET A 1 -2.74 9.41 -40.51
CA MET A 1 -1.93 9.94 -39.40
C MET A 1 -2.51 9.30 -38.17
N ASP A 2 -1.84 8.31 -37.62
CA ASP A 2 -2.22 7.72 -36.32
C ASP A 2 -2.10 8.83 -35.28
N VAL A 3 -3.23 9.23 -34.70
CA VAL A 3 -3.25 10.21 -33.62
C VAL A 3 -3.10 9.42 -32.33
N ASP A 4 -1.87 9.28 -31.88
CA ASP A 4 -1.52 8.66 -30.60
C ASP A 4 -1.78 9.65 -29.46
N ILE A 5 -2.52 9.24 -28.43
CA ILE A 5 -2.72 10.05 -27.23
C ILE A 5 -1.39 10.42 -26.57
N TRP A 6 -0.37 9.56 -26.65
CA TRP A 6 0.95 9.85 -26.10
C TRP A 6 1.70 10.93 -26.87
N ALA A 7 1.46 11.06 -28.17
CA ALA A 7 1.94 12.19 -28.94
C ALA A 7 1.28 13.49 -28.46
N TRP A 8 -0.03 13.47 -28.20
CA TRP A 8 -0.77 14.61 -27.63
C TRP A 8 -0.29 14.99 -26.23
N VAL A 9 -0.06 14.00 -25.36
CA VAL A 9 0.51 14.19 -24.02
C VAL A 9 1.90 14.81 -24.13
N GLY A 10 2.79 14.25 -24.95
CA GLY A 10 4.15 14.76 -25.13
C GLY A 10 4.20 16.17 -25.70
N ASP A 11 3.35 16.48 -26.69
CA ASP A 11 3.22 17.83 -27.25
C ASP A 11 2.75 18.83 -26.21
N THR A 12 1.80 18.44 -25.36
CA THR A 12 1.27 19.27 -24.29
C THR A 12 2.28 19.48 -23.17
N GLN A 13 3.02 18.45 -22.78
CA GLN A 13 4.09 18.59 -21.79
C GLN A 13 5.10 19.64 -22.27
N ARG A 14 5.51 19.61 -23.54
CA ARG A 14 6.39 20.65 -24.11
C ARG A 14 5.78 22.04 -24.04
N GLN A 15 4.51 22.20 -24.44
CA GLN A 15 3.81 23.50 -24.37
C GLN A 15 3.70 24.02 -22.93
N LEU A 16 3.43 23.15 -21.96
CA LEU A 16 3.36 23.49 -20.54
C LEU A 16 4.72 23.91 -19.99
N TYR A 17 5.79 23.22 -20.37
CA TYR A 17 7.17 23.62 -20.04
C TYR A 17 7.51 24.99 -20.61
N GLU A 18 7.21 25.24 -21.89
CA GLU A 18 7.44 26.53 -22.56
C GLU A 18 6.62 27.67 -21.92
N ALA A 19 5.44 27.36 -21.38
CA ALA A 19 4.58 28.31 -20.67
C ALA A 19 4.96 28.52 -19.19
N GLY A 20 6.03 27.89 -18.69
CA GLY A 20 6.48 28.01 -17.30
C GLY A 20 5.71 27.15 -16.28
N ASN A 21 4.87 26.22 -16.74
CA ASN A 21 4.06 25.31 -15.92
C ASN A 21 4.71 23.93 -15.77
N ALA A 22 6.00 23.89 -15.40
CA ALA A 22 6.79 22.66 -15.30
C ALA A 22 6.17 21.60 -14.37
N GLY A 23 5.59 22.01 -13.24
CA GLY A 23 4.93 21.09 -12.30
C GLY A 23 3.72 20.37 -12.91
N LEU A 24 2.93 21.06 -13.74
CA LEU A 24 1.79 20.46 -14.43
C LEU A 24 2.24 19.53 -15.56
N ALA A 25 3.34 19.85 -16.25
CA ALA A 25 3.94 19.00 -17.27
C ALA A 25 4.48 17.68 -16.70
N LEU A 26 5.13 17.73 -15.53
CA LEU A 26 5.58 16.55 -14.78
C LEU A 26 4.38 15.71 -14.34
N ALA A 27 3.41 16.34 -13.66
CA ALA A 27 2.23 15.63 -13.15
C ALA A 27 1.43 14.94 -14.27
N LEU A 28 1.31 15.55 -15.46
CA LEU A 28 0.62 14.97 -16.61
C LEU A 28 1.23 13.63 -17.06
N GLY A 29 2.56 13.51 -17.07
CA GLY A 29 3.23 12.26 -17.45
C GLY A 29 3.09 11.16 -16.39
N ASP A 30 2.97 11.56 -15.13
CA ASP A 30 2.96 10.65 -13.99
C ASP A 30 1.59 9.99 -13.74
N LEU A 31 0.48 10.66 -14.01
CA LEU A 31 -0.86 10.15 -13.64
C LEU A 31 -1.14 8.69 -14.07
N PRO A 32 -0.84 8.26 -15.31
CA PRO A 32 -1.01 6.87 -15.72
C PRO A 32 -0.15 5.90 -14.91
N ALA A 33 1.12 6.26 -14.69
CA ALA A 33 2.08 5.48 -13.92
C ALA A 33 1.61 5.33 -12.47
N GLN A 34 1.17 6.42 -11.83
CA GLN A 34 0.62 6.39 -10.47
C GLN A 34 -0.60 5.46 -10.37
N ALA A 35 -1.49 5.46 -11.37
CA ALA A 35 -2.68 4.62 -11.40
C ALA A 35 -2.37 3.13 -11.61
N LEU A 36 -1.44 2.79 -12.49
CA LEU A 36 -1.06 1.41 -12.82
C LEU A 36 -0.13 0.78 -11.77
N GLU A 37 0.76 1.57 -11.17
CA GLU A 37 1.72 1.09 -10.15
C GLU A 37 1.14 1.05 -8.73
N GLY A 38 -0.14 1.37 -8.57
CA GLY A 38 -0.83 1.27 -7.28
C GLY A 38 -0.50 2.40 -6.28
N ARG A 39 0.09 3.51 -6.75
CA ARG A 39 0.42 4.70 -5.94
C ARG A 39 -0.82 5.58 -5.73
N TYR A 40 -1.85 4.99 -5.11
CA TYR A 40 -3.17 5.61 -5.01
C TYR A 40 -3.21 6.82 -4.09
N ALA A 41 -2.43 6.85 -3.01
CA ALA A 41 -2.36 8.00 -2.12
C ALA A 41 -1.85 9.24 -2.87
N GLN A 42 -0.82 9.07 -3.71
CA GLN A 42 -0.32 10.14 -4.58
C GLN A 42 -1.36 10.51 -5.64
N LEU A 43 -1.98 9.52 -6.30
CA LEU A 43 -3.00 9.75 -7.32
C LEU A 43 -4.21 10.54 -6.78
N ASP A 44 -4.70 10.20 -5.59
CA ASP A 44 -5.84 10.82 -4.93
C ASP A 44 -5.57 12.29 -4.54
N VAL A 45 -4.30 12.70 -4.46
CA VAL A 45 -3.89 14.10 -4.26
C VAL A 45 -3.60 14.81 -5.58
N MET A 46 -2.82 14.18 -6.46
CA MET A 46 -2.32 14.80 -7.69
C MET A 46 -3.43 15.00 -8.72
N ALA A 47 -4.27 13.99 -8.96
CA ALA A 47 -5.23 14.04 -10.07
C ALA A 47 -6.30 15.13 -9.90
N PRO A 48 -6.89 15.35 -8.70
CA PRO A 48 -7.80 16.47 -8.49
C PRO A 48 -7.12 17.84 -8.68
N ALA A 49 -5.86 17.97 -8.23
CA ALA A 49 -5.09 19.21 -8.40
C ALA A 49 -4.80 19.52 -9.88
N VAL A 50 -4.39 18.51 -10.65
CA VAL A 50 -4.18 18.63 -12.11
C VAL A 50 -5.50 18.99 -12.81
N ALA A 51 -6.61 18.34 -12.47
CA ALA A 51 -7.92 18.64 -13.04
C ALA A 51 -8.36 20.08 -12.76
N GLN A 52 -8.16 20.57 -11.54
CA GLN A 52 -8.48 21.95 -11.16
C GLN A 52 -7.61 22.96 -11.93
N GLN A 53 -6.30 22.73 -12.01
CA GLN A 53 -5.38 23.62 -12.72
C GLN A 53 -5.68 23.64 -14.23
N ALA A 54 -5.99 22.49 -14.83
CA ALA A 54 -6.40 22.38 -16.23
C ALA A 54 -7.67 23.17 -16.52
N GLY A 55 -8.66 23.13 -15.62
CA GLY A 55 -9.88 23.92 -15.72
C GLY A 55 -9.61 25.43 -15.68
N VAL A 56 -8.71 25.90 -14.80
CA VAL A 56 -8.29 27.30 -14.74
C VAL A 56 -7.53 27.74 -16.00
N ALA A 57 -6.72 26.85 -16.56
CA ALA A 57 -5.94 27.10 -17.77
C ALA A 57 -6.78 27.02 -19.06
N GLY A 58 -8.06 26.65 -18.98
CA GLY A 58 -8.91 26.46 -20.16
C GLY A 58 -8.46 25.29 -21.05
N GLN A 59 -7.95 24.22 -20.44
CA GLN A 59 -7.46 23.00 -21.11
C GLN A 59 -8.39 21.82 -20.80
N PRO A 60 -9.58 21.75 -21.42
CA PRO A 60 -10.63 20.80 -21.01
C PRO A 60 -10.26 19.34 -21.28
N TRP A 61 -9.46 19.03 -22.29
CA TRP A 61 -9.00 17.65 -22.51
C TRP A 61 -7.99 17.19 -21.43
N LEU A 62 -7.19 18.11 -20.86
CA LEU A 62 -6.27 17.82 -19.76
C LEU A 62 -7.03 17.57 -18.46
N GLU A 63 -8.11 18.32 -18.23
CA GLU A 63 -9.05 18.06 -17.14
C GLU A 63 -9.69 16.68 -17.29
N PHE A 64 -10.15 16.34 -18.50
CA PHE A 64 -10.66 14.99 -18.81
C PHE A 64 -9.63 13.91 -18.50
N PHE A 65 -8.38 14.08 -18.98
CA PHE A 65 -7.30 13.11 -18.79
C PHE A 65 -7.03 12.85 -17.30
N ALA A 66 -6.98 13.92 -16.49
CA ALA A 66 -6.77 13.79 -15.05
C ALA A 66 -7.92 13.09 -14.33
N ARG A 67 -9.17 13.46 -14.65
CA ARG A 67 -10.37 12.80 -14.11
C ARG A 67 -10.44 11.33 -14.53
N TYR A 68 -10.07 11.01 -15.77
CA TYR A 68 -10.05 9.63 -16.28
C TYR A 68 -9.06 8.77 -15.50
N TRP A 69 -7.79 9.18 -15.37
CA TRP A 69 -6.79 8.37 -14.66
C TRP A 69 -7.06 8.27 -13.16
N HIS A 70 -7.62 9.31 -12.55
CA HIS A 70 -8.11 9.22 -11.17
C HIS A 70 -9.18 8.13 -11.04
N LEU A 71 -10.15 8.13 -11.95
CA LEU A 71 -11.22 7.16 -11.96
C LEU A 71 -10.69 5.74 -12.22
N ILE A 72 -9.78 5.55 -13.18
CA ILE A 72 -9.14 4.26 -13.46
C ILE A 72 -8.41 3.71 -12.24
N GLY A 73 -7.68 4.53 -11.48
CA GLY A 73 -7.05 4.10 -10.23
C GLY A 73 -8.05 3.60 -9.19
N ARG A 74 -9.29 4.12 -9.21
CA ARG A 74 -10.37 3.71 -8.31
C ARG A 74 -11.12 2.47 -8.77
N ILE A 75 -11.49 2.38 -10.05
CA ILE A 75 -12.35 1.31 -10.58
C ILE A 75 -11.58 0.14 -11.18
N GLY A 76 -10.31 0.35 -11.53
CA GLY A 76 -9.45 -0.66 -12.14
C GLY A 76 -9.08 -1.73 -11.12
N ASP A 77 -7.96 -1.53 -10.44
CA ASP A 77 -7.38 -2.54 -9.54
C ASP A 77 -7.97 -2.48 -8.12
N ARG A 78 -8.36 -1.28 -7.65
CA ARG A 78 -9.17 -1.08 -6.42
C ARG A 78 -10.64 -1.51 -6.58
N ALA A 79 -11.11 -1.83 -7.79
CA ALA A 79 -12.45 -2.38 -8.03
C ALA A 79 -13.62 -1.63 -7.34
N GLN A 80 -13.54 -0.29 -7.22
CA GLN A 80 -14.66 0.49 -6.66
C GLN A 80 -15.91 0.37 -7.54
N GLY A 81 -17.05 0.13 -6.91
CA GLY A 81 -18.36 -0.03 -7.56
C GLY A 81 -19.23 1.21 -7.42
N GLU A 82 -20.33 1.10 -6.67
CA GLU A 82 -21.35 2.16 -6.54
C GLU A 82 -20.76 3.52 -6.15
N VAL A 83 -19.75 3.54 -5.29
CA VAL A 83 -19.10 4.79 -4.81
C VAL A 83 -18.38 5.58 -5.91
N ALA A 84 -18.10 4.96 -7.06
CA ALA A 84 -17.46 5.59 -8.22
C ALA A 84 -18.41 5.74 -9.41
N LEU A 85 -19.66 5.27 -9.31
CA LEU A 85 -20.57 5.19 -10.45
C LEU A 85 -21.01 6.57 -10.96
N GLU A 86 -21.33 7.49 -10.05
CA GLU A 86 -21.72 8.86 -10.43
C GLU A 86 -20.56 9.62 -11.07
N ASP A 87 -19.32 9.44 -10.58
CA ASP A 87 -18.13 10.03 -11.19
C ASP A 87 -17.89 9.48 -12.61
N ALA A 88 -18.12 8.19 -12.82
CA ALA A 88 -18.01 7.56 -14.13
C ALA A 88 -19.07 8.09 -15.12
N ARG A 89 -20.32 8.28 -14.66
CA ARG A 89 -21.39 8.91 -15.46
C ARG A 89 -21.04 10.36 -15.80
N ALA A 90 -20.54 11.11 -14.82
CA ALA A 90 -20.10 12.49 -15.03
C ALA A 90 -18.94 12.59 -16.03
N LEU A 91 -18.01 11.63 -16.02
CA LEU A 91 -16.90 11.58 -16.99
C LEU A 91 -17.40 11.34 -18.42
N VAL A 92 -18.40 10.47 -18.63
CA VAL A 92 -19.01 10.26 -19.95
C VAL A 92 -19.70 11.53 -20.46
N GLU A 93 -20.44 12.23 -19.61
CA GLU A 93 -21.07 13.51 -20.01
C GLU A 93 -20.02 14.60 -20.28
N PHE A 94 -18.91 14.60 -19.53
CA PHE A 94 -17.79 15.51 -19.77
C PHE A 94 -17.12 15.23 -21.12
N ALA A 95 -16.90 13.97 -21.46
CA ALA A 95 -16.29 13.54 -22.72
C ALA A 95 -17.11 13.93 -23.97
N ARG A 96 -18.43 14.17 -23.82
CA ARG A 96 -19.33 14.59 -24.90
C ARG A 96 -19.28 16.08 -25.22
N ARG A 97 -18.60 16.89 -24.40
CA ARG A 97 -18.49 18.34 -24.65
C ARG A 97 -17.72 18.60 -25.94
N ASP A 98 -18.11 19.63 -26.69
CA ASP A 98 -17.50 19.96 -27.99
C ASP A 98 -15.98 20.20 -27.89
N GLU A 99 -15.50 20.68 -26.75
CA GLU A 99 -14.07 20.97 -26.51
C GLU A 99 -13.24 19.72 -26.13
N VAL A 100 -13.89 18.58 -25.86
CA VAL A 100 -13.26 17.33 -25.40
C VAL A 100 -13.51 16.18 -26.37
N ARG A 101 -14.64 16.19 -27.10
CA ARG A 101 -15.09 15.07 -27.93
C ARG A 101 -14.08 14.63 -29.01
N ASP A 102 -13.23 15.55 -29.46
CA ASP A 102 -12.21 15.28 -30.47
C ASP A 102 -10.91 14.70 -29.87
N CYS A 103 -10.83 14.56 -28.54
CA CYS A 103 -9.75 13.88 -27.84
C CYS A 103 -9.73 12.38 -28.19
N PRO A 104 -8.59 11.81 -28.63
CA PRO A 104 -8.48 10.38 -28.94
C PRO A 104 -8.85 9.45 -27.78
N ALA A 105 -8.70 9.92 -26.54
CA ALA A 105 -9.04 9.18 -25.33
C ALA A 105 -10.49 9.38 -24.85
N ALA A 106 -11.28 10.27 -25.46
CA ALA A 106 -12.67 10.51 -25.06
C ALA A 106 -13.53 9.23 -25.02
N PRO A 107 -13.41 8.27 -25.96
CA PRO A 107 -14.15 7.01 -25.89
C PRO A 107 -13.82 6.15 -24.66
N ALA A 108 -12.63 6.30 -24.04
CA ALA A 108 -12.25 5.56 -22.84
C ALA A 108 -13.13 5.92 -21.62
N ALA A 109 -13.86 7.04 -21.65
CA ALA A 109 -14.87 7.34 -20.65
C ALA A 109 -15.97 6.27 -20.59
N VAL A 110 -16.36 5.72 -21.74
CA VAL A 110 -17.37 4.66 -21.83
C VAL A 110 -16.83 3.35 -21.28
N GLU A 111 -15.54 3.06 -21.50
CA GLU A 111 -14.86 1.92 -20.88
C GLU A 111 -14.88 2.04 -19.35
N ALA A 112 -14.53 3.21 -18.81
CA ALA A 112 -14.54 3.46 -17.38
C ALA A 112 -15.96 3.31 -16.78
N LEU A 113 -16.99 3.83 -17.46
CA LEU A 113 -18.38 3.59 -17.05
C LEU A 113 -18.74 2.10 -17.05
N ALA A 114 -18.33 1.36 -18.09
CA ALA A 114 -18.60 -0.07 -18.18
C ALA A 114 -17.93 -0.87 -17.06
N ILE A 115 -16.72 -0.48 -16.62
CA ILE A 115 -16.02 -1.11 -15.49
C ILE A 115 -16.73 -0.78 -14.17
N ALA A 116 -17.10 0.49 -13.92
CA ALA A 116 -17.79 0.90 -12.69
C ALA A 116 -19.15 0.19 -12.53
N LEU A 117 -19.90 0.05 -13.64
CA LEU A 117 -21.15 -0.73 -13.69
C LEU A 117 -20.90 -2.21 -13.38
N ALA A 118 -19.81 -2.80 -13.92
CA ALA A 118 -19.44 -4.19 -13.66
C ALA A 118 -19.09 -4.44 -12.18
N ASN A 119 -18.25 -3.57 -11.61
CA ASN A 119 -17.84 -3.64 -10.20
C ASN A 119 -19.04 -3.52 -9.25
N THR A 120 -20.06 -2.74 -9.61
CA THR A 120 -21.26 -2.56 -8.79
C THR A 120 -22.12 -3.82 -8.74
N ASP A 121 -22.62 -4.25 -9.90
CA ASP A 121 -23.40 -5.49 -10.10
C ASP A 121 -23.48 -5.79 -11.61
N GLY A 122 -22.44 -6.44 -12.13
CA GLY A 122 -22.29 -6.74 -13.57
C GLY A 122 -23.56 -7.27 -14.24
N PRO A 123 -24.18 -8.37 -13.76
CA PRO A 123 -25.40 -8.92 -14.34
C PRO A 123 -26.60 -7.97 -14.36
N ARG A 124 -26.78 -7.15 -13.32
CA ARG A 124 -27.83 -6.11 -13.30
C ARG A 124 -27.60 -5.11 -14.43
N TYR A 125 -26.38 -4.62 -14.57
CA TYR A 125 -26.04 -3.58 -15.55
C TYR A 125 -25.63 -4.13 -16.92
N ALA A 126 -25.66 -5.43 -17.16
CA ALA A 126 -25.19 -6.04 -18.41
C ALA A 126 -25.87 -5.44 -19.65
N ALA A 127 -27.20 -5.23 -19.60
CA ALA A 127 -27.94 -4.63 -20.71
C ALA A 127 -27.54 -3.18 -20.98
N GLU A 128 -27.34 -2.37 -19.92
CA GLU A 128 -26.87 -0.99 -20.04
C GLU A 128 -25.44 -0.95 -20.62
N ARG A 129 -24.55 -1.80 -20.10
CA ARG A 129 -23.16 -1.94 -20.57
C ARG A 129 -23.11 -2.31 -22.05
N LEU A 130 -23.85 -3.32 -22.48
CA LEU A 130 -23.93 -3.74 -23.88
C LEU A 130 -24.44 -2.60 -24.78
N ALA A 131 -25.43 -1.83 -24.33
CA ALA A 131 -25.97 -0.71 -25.09
C ALA A 131 -24.96 0.44 -25.26
N VAL A 132 -24.29 0.86 -24.17
CA VAL A 132 -23.33 1.98 -24.23
C VAL A 132 -22.06 1.58 -24.98
N LEU A 133 -21.54 0.37 -24.75
CA LEU A 133 -20.36 -0.15 -25.45
C LEU A 133 -20.65 -0.38 -26.93
N GLY A 134 -21.81 -0.96 -27.26
CA GLY A 134 -22.24 -1.16 -28.64
C GLY A 134 -22.37 0.16 -29.40
N THR A 135 -22.89 1.20 -28.76
CA THR A 135 -22.97 2.55 -29.34
C THR A 135 -21.58 3.15 -29.55
N ALA A 136 -20.66 3.00 -28.59
CA ALA A 136 -19.29 3.51 -28.72
C ALA A 136 -18.47 2.75 -29.79
N LEU A 137 -18.76 1.47 -30.01
CA LEU A 137 -18.11 0.63 -31.01
C LEU A 137 -18.70 0.79 -32.42
N ASP A 138 -19.86 1.43 -32.58
CA ASP A 138 -20.50 1.61 -33.89
C ASP A 138 -19.61 2.46 -34.81
N GLY A 139 -19.23 1.90 -35.95
CA GLY A 139 -18.27 2.52 -36.88
C GLY A 139 -16.82 2.59 -36.39
N MET A 140 -16.48 2.08 -35.20
CA MET A 140 -15.11 2.03 -34.69
C MET A 140 -14.38 0.78 -35.17
N GLY A 141 -13.16 0.97 -35.68
CA GLY A 141 -12.30 -0.12 -36.14
C GLY A 141 -11.04 -0.30 -35.29
N PRO A 142 -10.22 -1.33 -35.61
CA PRO A 142 -8.94 -1.63 -34.95
C PRO A 142 -7.92 -0.51 -34.89
N ASP A 143 -8.04 0.51 -35.75
CA ASP A 143 -7.13 1.66 -35.77
C ASP A 143 -7.37 2.65 -34.62
N SER A 144 -8.51 2.54 -33.93
CA SER A 144 -8.82 3.37 -32.77
C SER A 144 -8.08 2.86 -31.52
N PRO A 145 -7.40 3.73 -30.75
CA PRO A 145 -6.71 3.32 -29.52
C PRO A 145 -7.67 2.80 -28.44
N ALA A 146 -8.94 3.18 -28.46
CA ALA A 146 -9.95 2.70 -27.51
C ALA A 146 -10.60 1.36 -27.90
N TYR A 147 -10.34 0.85 -29.12
CA TYR A 147 -11.04 -0.32 -29.66
C TYR A 147 -10.84 -1.58 -28.81
N THR A 148 -9.60 -1.85 -28.39
CA THR A 148 -9.27 -3.06 -27.60
C THR A 148 -9.90 -3.02 -26.20
N GLY A 149 -9.83 -1.88 -25.49
CA GLY A 149 -10.45 -1.72 -24.18
C GLY A 149 -11.98 -1.89 -24.23
N LEU A 150 -12.64 -1.20 -25.17
CA LEU A 150 -14.09 -1.28 -25.36
C LEU A 150 -14.57 -2.69 -25.76
N THR A 151 -13.87 -3.37 -26.66
CA THR A 151 -14.23 -4.74 -27.06
C THR A 151 -14.00 -5.76 -25.94
N THR A 152 -12.94 -5.59 -25.14
CA THR A 152 -12.72 -6.37 -23.91
C THR A 152 -13.91 -6.21 -22.95
N GLN A 153 -14.33 -4.97 -22.68
CA GLN A 153 -15.50 -4.74 -21.82
C GLN A 153 -16.80 -5.29 -22.41
N TYR A 154 -16.95 -5.29 -23.74
CA TYR A 154 -18.13 -5.85 -24.40
C TYR A 154 -18.21 -7.36 -24.20
N ILE A 155 -17.08 -8.08 -24.32
CA ILE A 155 -17.00 -9.52 -24.03
C ILE A 155 -17.39 -9.80 -22.58
N LEU A 156 -16.86 -9.02 -21.62
CA LEU A 156 -17.21 -9.17 -20.21
C LEU A 156 -18.69 -8.88 -19.94
N ALA A 157 -19.28 -7.88 -20.61
CA ALA A 157 -20.70 -7.59 -20.50
C ALA A 157 -21.59 -8.72 -21.07
N LEU A 158 -21.15 -9.42 -22.12
CA LEU A 158 -21.84 -10.63 -22.61
C LEU A 158 -21.78 -11.78 -21.60
N LEU A 159 -20.69 -11.91 -20.84
CA LEU A 159 -20.60 -12.90 -19.76
C LEU A 159 -21.57 -12.57 -18.63
N ASP A 160 -21.61 -11.30 -18.22
CA ASP A 160 -22.57 -10.84 -17.20
C ASP A 160 -24.04 -10.94 -17.67
N ALA A 161 -24.28 -10.87 -18.98
CA ALA A 161 -25.61 -11.11 -19.55
C ALA A 161 -26.03 -12.59 -19.58
N GLY A 162 -25.12 -13.51 -19.22
CA GLY A 162 -25.35 -14.96 -19.29
C GLY A 162 -25.26 -15.54 -20.71
N THR A 163 -24.73 -14.79 -21.68
CA THR A 163 -24.60 -15.21 -23.09
C THR A 163 -23.16 -15.60 -23.43
N ALA A 164 -22.61 -16.56 -22.69
CA ALA A 164 -21.19 -16.93 -22.77
C ALA A 164 -20.77 -17.45 -24.17
N GLN A 165 -21.64 -18.16 -24.88
CA GLN A 165 -21.35 -18.61 -26.25
C GLN A 165 -21.19 -17.42 -27.22
N GLU A 166 -21.99 -16.36 -27.05
CA GLU A 166 -21.85 -15.13 -27.83
C GLU A 166 -20.54 -14.41 -27.49
N ALA A 167 -20.14 -14.41 -26.21
CA ALA A 167 -18.86 -13.86 -25.77
C ALA A 167 -17.66 -14.55 -26.45
N VAL A 168 -17.68 -15.89 -26.55
CA VAL A 168 -16.65 -16.68 -27.27
C VAL A 168 -16.62 -16.31 -28.75
N ALA A 169 -17.79 -16.26 -29.41
CA ALA A 169 -17.88 -15.92 -30.82
C ALA A 169 -17.40 -14.49 -31.10
N TYR A 170 -17.80 -13.53 -30.26
CA TYR A 170 -17.41 -12.13 -30.39
C TYR A 170 -15.90 -11.95 -30.17
N SER A 171 -15.33 -12.56 -29.13
CA SER A 171 -13.87 -12.56 -28.86
C SER A 171 -13.07 -13.03 -30.07
N ARG A 172 -13.45 -14.17 -30.68
CA ARG A 172 -12.82 -14.68 -31.92
C ARG A 172 -12.92 -13.67 -33.07
N SER A 173 -14.10 -13.09 -33.28
CA SER A 173 -14.31 -12.10 -34.35
C SER A 173 -13.45 -10.83 -34.18
N VAL A 174 -13.20 -10.40 -32.93
CA VAL A 174 -12.38 -9.21 -32.64
C VAL A 174 -10.92 -9.51 -32.94
N THR A 175 -10.43 -10.67 -32.51
CA THR A 175 -9.06 -11.13 -32.81
C THR A 175 -8.82 -11.28 -34.31
N GLU A 176 -9.78 -11.81 -35.06
CA GLU A 176 -9.71 -11.88 -36.53
C GLU A 176 -9.67 -10.50 -37.18
N ARG A 177 -10.47 -9.54 -36.70
CA ARG A 177 -10.44 -8.15 -37.18
C ARG A 177 -9.11 -7.46 -36.90
N LEU A 178 -8.54 -7.62 -35.70
CA LEU A 178 -7.22 -7.09 -35.35
C LEU A 178 -6.14 -7.68 -36.26
N ARG A 179 -6.14 -9.01 -36.47
CA ARG A 179 -5.21 -9.69 -37.36
C ARG A 179 -5.33 -9.18 -38.81
N ALA A 180 -6.56 -8.99 -39.31
CA ALA A 180 -6.80 -8.46 -40.65
C ALA A 180 -6.31 -7.00 -40.83
N ALA A 181 -6.24 -6.24 -39.73
CA ALA A 181 -5.67 -4.90 -39.68
C ALA A 181 -4.15 -4.88 -39.35
N GLU A 182 -3.50 -6.06 -39.32
CA GLU A 182 -2.08 -6.22 -38.95
C GLU A 182 -1.75 -5.67 -37.54
N LYS A 183 -2.73 -5.70 -36.63
CA LYS A 183 -2.58 -5.34 -35.21
C LYS A 183 -2.59 -6.61 -34.35
N ALA A 184 -1.87 -6.59 -33.23
CA ALA A 184 -1.88 -7.67 -32.25
C ALA A 184 -3.01 -7.47 -31.22
N ALA A 185 -3.56 -8.57 -30.70
CA ALA A 185 -4.45 -8.53 -29.55
C ALA A 185 -3.66 -8.21 -28.27
N SER A 186 -4.30 -7.52 -27.32
CA SER A 186 -3.74 -7.36 -25.98
C SER A 186 -3.95 -8.63 -25.14
N TRP A 187 -3.16 -8.76 -24.08
CA TRP A 187 -3.31 -9.84 -23.12
C TRP A 187 -4.70 -9.82 -22.46
N GLU A 188 -5.23 -8.66 -22.12
CA GLU A 188 -6.52 -8.44 -21.47
C GLU A 188 -7.69 -8.90 -22.34
N LEU A 189 -7.63 -8.60 -23.64
CA LEU A 189 -8.62 -9.08 -24.61
C LEU A 189 -8.62 -10.61 -24.69
N ALA A 190 -7.43 -11.23 -24.73
CA ALA A 190 -7.30 -12.68 -24.73
C ALA A 190 -7.81 -13.28 -23.40
N ALA A 191 -7.49 -12.66 -22.27
CA ALA A 191 -7.94 -13.07 -20.94
C ALA A 191 -9.48 -13.01 -20.80
N ALA A 192 -10.15 -12.03 -21.41
CA ALA A 192 -11.61 -12.01 -21.51
C ALA A 192 -12.15 -13.20 -22.35
N GLY A 193 -11.46 -13.55 -23.43
CA GLY A 193 -11.75 -14.76 -24.22
C GLY A 193 -11.58 -16.06 -23.43
N VAL A 194 -10.51 -16.18 -22.63
CA VAL A 194 -10.28 -17.33 -21.72
C VAL A 194 -11.42 -17.46 -20.72
N ARG A 195 -11.85 -16.35 -20.10
CA ARG A 195 -13.02 -16.35 -19.19
C ARG A 195 -14.31 -16.80 -19.89
N ALA A 196 -14.52 -16.39 -21.15
CA ALA A 196 -15.66 -16.83 -21.92
C ALA A 196 -15.62 -18.33 -22.25
N LEU A 197 -14.44 -18.88 -22.57
CA LEU A 197 -14.25 -20.32 -22.78
C LEU A 197 -14.50 -21.12 -21.50
N LEU A 198 -14.04 -20.64 -20.35
CA LEU A 198 -14.33 -21.24 -19.04
C LEU A 198 -15.83 -21.26 -18.75
N ALA A 199 -16.55 -20.16 -19.04
CA ALA A 199 -17.98 -20.06 -18.79
C ALA A 199 -18.83 -21.05 -19.62
N VAL A 200 -18.34 -21.49 -20.78
CA VAL A 200 -18.98 -22.55 -21.60
C VAL A 200 -18.43 -23.95 -21.32
N GLY A 201 -17.54 -24.11 -20.33
CA GLY A 201 -16.94 -25.39 -19.95
C GLY A 201 -15.84 -25.89 -20.89
N ALA A 202 -15.28 -25.05 -21.76
CA ALA A 202 -14.20 -25.40 -22.68
C ALA A 202 -12.83 -25.08 -22.07
N ALA A 203 -12.48 -25.75 -20.97
CA ALA A 203 -11.29 -25.42 -20.18
C ALA A 203 -9.96 -25.73 -20.88
N GLU A 204 -9.92 -26.76 -21.74
CA GLU A 204 -8.74 -27.10 -22.54
C GLU A 204 -8.44 -26.01 -23.58
N ASP A 205 -9.48 -25.53 -24.28
CA ASP A 205 -9.37 -24.41 -25.22
C ASP A 205 -8.96 -23.12 -24.49
N ALA A 206 -9.48 -22.92 -23.27
CA ALA A 206 -9.13 -21.78 -22.43
C ALA A 206 -7.64 -21.81 -22.05
N LEU A 207 -7.08 -22.97 -21.71
CA LEU A 207 -5.65 -23.12 -21.42
C LEU A 207 -4.80 -22.84 -22.65
N ALA A 208 -5.18 -23.39 -23.80
CA ALA A 208 -4.45 -23.18 -25.05
C ALA A 208 -4.41 -21.70 -25.46
N LEU A 209 -5.53 -20.98 -25.31
CA LEU A 209 -5.58 -19.53 -25.57
C LEU A 209 -4.72 -18.76 -24.56
N LEU A 210 -4.72 -19.15 -23.29
CA LEU A 210 -3.89 -18.50 -22.27
C LEU A 210 -2.39 -18.67 -22.55
N ASP A 211 -1.98 -19.87 -22.97
CA ASP A 211 -0.58 -20.16 -23.34
C ASP A 211 -0.13 -19.34 -24.56
N GLU A 212 -1.01 -19.16 -25.56
CA GLU A 212 -0.74 -18.26 -26.70
C GLU A 212 -0.63 -16.79 -26.24
N ALA A 213 -1.51 -16.38 -25.35
CA ALA A 213 -1.60 -15.01 -24.86
C ALA A 213 -0.42 -14.58 -23.99
N THR A 214 0.37 -15.50 -23.42
CA THR A 214 1.56 -15.14 -22.62
C THR A 214 2.50 -14.19 -23.36
N ALA A 215 2.61 -14.31 -24.68
CA ALA A 215 3.45 -13.46 -25.54
C ALA A 215 2.77 -12.14 -25.98
N PHE A 216 1.50 -11.91 -25.64
CA PHE A 216 0.77 -10.72 -26.05
C PHE A 216 1.19 -9.52 -25.20
N LYS A 217 1.15 -8.33 -25.82
CA LYS A 217 1.41 -7.07 -25.12
C LYS A 217 0.27 -6.79 -24.12
N PRO A 218 0.56 -6.50 -22.85
CA PRO A 218 -0.46 -6.09 -21.90
C PRO A 218 -0.83 -4.61 -22.07
N ASP A 219 -2.10 -4.32 -21.81
CA ASP A 219 -2.61 -2.95 -21.60
C ASP A 219 -2.21 -2.45 -20.19
N ASP A 220 -2.10 -3.35 -19.21
CA ASP A 220 -1.62 -3.11 -17.83
C ASP A 220 -0.39 -4.02 -17.54
N PRO A 221 0.84 -3.55 -17.86
CA PRO A 221 2.05 -4.36 -17.70
C PRO A 221 2.35 -4.76 -16.25
N VAL A 222 2.01 -3.89 -15.29
CA VAL A 222 2.30 -4.10 -13.86
C VAL A 222 1.47 -5.26 -13.31
N ALA A 223 0.20 -5.36 -13.71
CA ALA A 223 -0.69 -6.41 -13.22
C ALA A 223 -0.61 -7.73 -14.01
N LYS A 224 0.02 -7.75 -15.20
CA LYS A 224 -0.02 -8.91 -16.12
C LYS A 224 0.40 -10.19 -15.44
N GLU A 225 1.57 -10.23 -14.81
CA GLU A 225 2.13 -11.46 -14.24
C GLU A 225 1.18 -12.09 -13.21
N ARG A 226 0.73 -11.27 -12.26
CA ARG A 226 -0.21 -11.69 -11.20
C ARG A 226 -1.53 -12.18 -11.77
N ARG A 227 -2.14 -11.42 -12.69
CA ARG A 227 -3.43 -11.76 -13.28
C ARG A 227 -3.35 -12.99 -14.19
N GLU A 228 -2.23 -13.19 -14.90
CA GLU A 228 -1.97 -14.38 -15.72
C GLU A 228 -1.84 -15.63 -14.85
N ARG A 229 -1.06 -15.55 -13.77
CA ARG A 229 -0.93 -16.63 -12.78
C ARG A 229 -2.26 -17.02 -12.16
N LEU A 230 -3.05 -16.04 -11.73
CA LEU A 230 -4.39 -16.29 -11.17
C LEU A 230 -5.34 -16.92 -12.20
N LEU A 231 -5.39 -16.37 -13.42
CA LEU A 231 -6.23 -16.93 -14.48
C LEU A 231 -5.81 -18.35 -14.86
N ARG A 232 -4.51 -18.64 -14.88
CA ARG A 232 -3.97 -19.99 -15.07
C ARG A 232 -4.41 -20.94 -13.96
N ALA A 233 -4.29 -20.53 -12.70
CA ALA A 233 -4.76 -21.32 -11.55
C ALA A 233 -6.25 -21.65 -11.65
N ARG A 234 -7.07 -20.69 -12.09
CA ARG A 234 -8.50 -20.89 -12.34
C ARG A 234 -8.76 -21.91 -13.46
N VAL A 235 -8.06 -21.81 -14.59
CA VAL A 235 -8.19 -22.75 -15.71
C VAL A 235 -7.76 -24.17 -15.28
N LEU A 236 -6.62 -24.30 -14.59
CA LEU A 236 -6.10 -25.58 -14.11
C LEU A 236 -7.03 -26.22 -13.07
N THR A 237 -7.65 -25.41 -12.22
CA THR A 237 -8.67 -25.85 -11.28
C THR A 237 -9.91 -26.37 -12.01
N ALA A 238 -10.37 -25.70 -13.08
CA ALA A 238 -11.46 -26.18 -13.93
C ALA A 238 -11.14 -27.54 -14.60
N LEU A 239 -9.88 -27.75 -14.99
CA LEU A 239 -9.35 -29.02 -15.52
C LEU A 239 -9.06 -30.09 -14.45
N ASN A 240 -9.31 -29.79 -13.16
CA ASN A 240 -8.98 -30.67 -12.03
C ASN A 240 -7.47 -31.03 -11.94
N ARG A 241 -6.59 -30.16 -12.46
CA ARG A 241 -5.12 -30.26 -12.36
C ARG A 241 -4.65 -29.50 -11.12
N LEU A 242 -5.03 -30.00 -9.95
CA LEU A 242 -4.99 -29.23 -8.70
C LEU A 242 -3.59 -28.89 -8.19
N ASP A 243 -2.60 -29.77 -8.38
CA ASP A 243 -1.22 -29.49 -7.95
C ASP A 243 -0.60 -28.35 -8.76
N GLU A 244 -0.80 -28.36 -10.08
CA GLU A 244 -0.36 -27.27 -10.96
C GLU A 244 -1.14 -25.98 -10.68
N ALA A 245 -2.41 -26.08 -10.29
CA ALA A 245 -3.19 -24.91 -9.89
C ALA A 245 -2.64 -24.26 -8.61
N VAL A 246 -2.13 -25.04 -7.65
CA VAL A 246 -1.43 -24.51 -6.46
C VAL A 246 -0.15 -23.80 -6.87
N GLU A 247 0.67 -24.40 -7.74
CA GLU A 247 1.91 -23.78 -8.23
C GLU A 247 1.65 -22.46 -8.97
N ALA A 248 0.56 -22.40 -9.74
CA ALA A 248 0.17 -21.19 -10.48
C ALA A 248 -0.40 -20.09 -9.57
N LEU A 249 -1.13 -20.44 -8.51
CA LEU A 249 -1.85 -19.51 -7.65
C LEU A 249 -0.88 -18.45 -7.05
N PRO A 250 -1.14 -17.15 -7.22
CA PRO A 250 -0.39 -16.13 -6.49
C PRO A 250 -0.60 -16.23 -4.98
N ASP A 251 0.46 -16.00 -4.23
CA ASP A 251 0.42 -15.96 -2.76
C ASP A 251 -0.48 -14.82 -2.26
N LEU A 252 -0.90 -14.93 -1.00
CA LEU A 252 -1.85 -13.98 -0.41
C LEU A 252 -1.28 -12.56 -0.32
N ASP A 253 0.00 -12.41 0.04
CA ASP A 253 0.71 -11.13 0.11
C ASP A 253 0.79 -10.41 -1.24
N VAL A 254 0.86 -11.19 -2.33
CA VAL A 254 0.84 -10.67 -3.71
C VAL A 254 -0.56 -10.19 -4.12
N ILE A 255 -1.64 -10.70 -3.51
CA ILE A 255 -3.04 -10.41 -3.92
C ILE A 255 -3.75 -9.45 -2.96
N ASP A 256 -3.32 -9.37 -1.69
CA ASP A 256 -4.02 -8.60 -0.64
C ASP A 256 -4.18 -7.11 -0.97
N GLY A 257 -3.30 -6.54 -1.80
CA GLY A 257 -3.40 -5.15 -2.27
C GLY A 257 -4.31 -4.91 -3.47
N HIS A 258 -4.90 -5.96 -4.07
CA HIS A 258 -5.52 -5.90 -5.40
C HIS A 258 -6.98 -6.40 -5.42
N PRO A 259 -7.95 -5.59 -4.94
CA PRO A 259 -9.37 -5.97 -4.84
C PRO A 259 -9.99 -6.58 -6.09
N ARG A 260 -9.56 -6.15 -7.28
CA ARG A 260 -10.04 -6.71 -8.57
C ARG A 260 -9.87 -8.22 -8.68
N ASP A 261 -8.85 -8.77 -8.03
CA ASP A 261 -8.45 -10.16 -8.18
C ASP A 261 -9.03 -11.06 -7.05
N TRP A 262 -9.55 -10.46 -5.97
CA TRP A 262 -9.99 -11.17 -4.76
C TRP A 262 -11.11 -12.19 -4.99
N VAL A 263 -12.11 -11.88 -5.82
CA VAL A 263 -13.22 -12.81 -6.09
C VAL A 263 -12.72 -14.07 -6.79
N GLU A 264 -11.95 -13.91 -7.87
CA GLU A 264 -11.43 -15.06 -8.63
C GLU A 264 -10.45 -15.87 -7.77
N TRP A 265 -9.63 -15.20 -6.97
CA TRP A 265 -8.72 -15.86 -6.02
C TRP A 265 -9.49 -16.66 -4.97
N ALA A 266 -10.51 -16.06 -4.34
CA ALA A 266 -11.32 -16.72 -3.32
C ALA A 266 -12.04 -17.98 -3.86
N GLN A 267 -12.53 -17.94 -5.09
CA GLN A 267 -13.15 -19.09 -5.76
C GLN A 267 -12.15 -20.23 -6.02
N VAL A 268 -10.93 -19.90 -6.46
CA VAL A 268 -9.86 -20.91 -6.65
C VAL A 268 -9.45 -21.51 -5.31
N VAL A 269 -9.29 -20.68 -4.29
CA VAL A 269 -8.93 -21.09 -2.93
C VAL A 269 -9.99 -21.95 -2.27
N ASP A 270 -11.28 -21.63 -2.39
CA ASP A 270 -12.36 -22.50 -1.93
C ASP A 270 -12.24 -23.91 -2.54
N ARG A 271 -12.06 -23.98 -3.86
CA ARG A 271 -11.93 -25.25 -4.56
C ARG A 271 -10.68 -26.04 -4.17
N LEU A 272 -9.52 -25.38 -4.06
CA LEU A 272 -8.28 -26.04 -3.62
C LEU A 272 -8.37 -26.48 -2.15
N GLY A 273 -8.98 -25.66 -1.30
CA GLY A 273 -9.20 -25.94 0.12
C GLY A 273 -10.15 -27.13 0.32
N PHE A 274 -11.22 -27.22 -0.48
CA PHE A 274 -12.13 -28.37 -0.49
C PHE A 274 -11.41 -29.68 -0.79
N HIS A 275 -10.40 -29.66 -1.67
CA HIS A 275 -9.57 -30.82 -2.00
C HIS A 275 -8.35 -31.01 -1.08
N GLY A 276 -8.21 -30.19 -0.02
CA GLY A 276 -7.09 -30.28 0.93
C GLY A 276 -5.73 -29.95 0.33
N LYS A 277 -5.70 -29.17 -0.77
CA LYS A 277 -4.46 -28.78 -1.46
C LYS A 277 -3.81 -27.53 -0.90
N ILE A 278 -4.56 -26.74 -0.16
CA ILE A 278 -4.09 -25.57 0.58
C ILE A 278 -4.60 -25.61 2.01
N THR A 279 -3.91 -24.90 2.90
CA THR A 279 -4.29 -24.79 4.31
C THR A 279 -5.53 -23.91 4.47
N ASN A 280 -6.65 -24.50 4.88
CA ASN A 280 -7.88 -23.78 5.23
C ASN A 280 -7.86 -23.38 6.72
N SER A 281 -7.36 -22.18 7.01
CA SER A 281 -7.21 -21.66 8.36
C SER A 281 -8.24 -20.57 8.69
N TRP A 282 -8.39 -20.23 9.98
CA TRP A 282 -9.23 -19.11 10.42
C TRP A 282 -8.64 -17.76 9.99
N GLN A 283 -7.31 -17.64 9.85
CA GLN A 283 -6.65 -16.44 9.35
C GLN A 283 -7.08 -16.14 7.91
N LEU A 284 -7.11 -17.16 7.06
CA LEU A 284 -7.65 -17.05 5.71
C LEU A 284 -9.14 -16.63 5.74
N GLY A 285 -9.93 -17.24 6.64
CA GLY A 285 -11.33 -16.85 6.85
C GLY A 285 -11.50 -15.38 7.23
N ARG A 286 -10.64 -14.84 8.10
CA ARG A 286 -10.62 -13.43 8.49
C ARG A 286 -10.30 -12.52 7.30
N VAL A 287 -9.32 -12.88 6.48
CA VAL A 287 -8.92 -12.11 5.30
C VAL A 287 -10.08 -12.03 4.30
N LEU A 288 -10.71 -13.15 3.97
CA LEU A 288 -11.88 -13.16 3.06
C LEU A 288 -13.03 -12.32 3.61
N ARG A 289 -13.23 -12.32 4.93
CA ARG A 289 -14.23 -11.45 5.57
C ARG A 289 -13.88 -9.97 5.40
N GLN A 290 -12.63 -9.58 5.60
CA GLN A 290 -12.17 -8.21 5.40
C GLN A 290 -12.37 -7.75 3.95
N TRP A 291 -12.12 -8.64 2.98
CA TRP A 291 -12.40 -8.38 1.57
C TRP A 291 -13.91 -8.18 1.29
N ALA A 292 -14.78 -8.96 1.93
CA ALA A 292 -16.22 -8.75 1.84
C ALA A 292 -16.66 -7.39 2.44
N ASP A 293 -16.10 -7.00 3.59
CA ASP A 293 -16.38 -5.71 4.23
C ASP A 293 -15.89 -4.53 3.36
N TYR A 294 -14.75 -4.69 2.68
CA TYR A 294 -14.27 -3.74 1.68
C TYR A 294 -15.28 -3.54 0.56
N PHE A 295 -15.76 -4.62 -0.06
CA PHE A 295 -16.76 -4.54 -1.12
C PHE A 295 -18.09 -3.96 -0.64
N ALA A 296 -18.50 -4.24 0.61
CA ALA A 296 -19.64 -3.59 1.22
C ALA A 296 -19.49 -2.06 1.30
N THR A 297 -18.27 -1.60 1.60
CA THR A 297 -17.93 -0.17 1.73
C THR A 297 -17.78 0.51 0.37
N MET A 298 -17.15 -0.16 -0.60
CA MET A 298 -16.89 0.38 -1.93
C MET A 298 -18.04 0.17 -2.92
N GLY A 299 -19.16 -0.41 -2.47
CA GLY A 299 -20.35 -0.62 -3.30
C GLY A 299 -20.18 -1.71 -4.36
N GLY A 300 -19.34 -2.72 -4.09
CA GLY A 300 -19.19 -3.92 -4.91
C GLY A 300 -20.16 -5.01 -4.46
N HIS A 301 -21.46 -4.84 -4.69
CA HIS A 301 -22.50 -5.65 -4.05
C HIS A 301 -22.41 -7.13 -4.39
N ARG A 302 -22.11 -7.46 -5.65
CA ARG A 302 -21.98 -8.86 -6.08
C ARG A 302 -20.70 -9.52 -5.57
N ALA A 303 -19.57 -8.84 -5.73
CA ALA A 303 -18.26 -9.31 -5.27
C ALA A 303 -18.25 -9.63 -3.77
N ARG A 304 -18.93 -8.79 -2.96
CA ARG A 304 -19.16 -9.07 -1.53
C ARG A 304 -19.80 -10.45 -1.33
N VAL A 305 -20.92 -10.72 -2.01
CA VAL A 305 -21.66 -11.99 -1.84
C VAL A 305 -20.82 -13.18 -2.29
N GLU A 306 -20.11 -13.06 -3.42
CA GLU A 306 -19.28 -14.15 -3.96
C GLU A 306 -18.10 -14.49 -3.03
N VAL A 307 -17.45 -13.48 -2.43
CA VAL A 307 -16.42 -13.70 -1.41
C VAL A 307 -17.01 -14.34 -0.15
N LEU A 308 -18.19 -13.90 0.31
CA LEU A 308 -18.86 -14.49 1.47
C LEU A 308 -19.26 -15.95 1.24
N VAL A 309 -19.68 -16.31 0.02
CA VAL A 309 -19.98 -17.69 -0.39
C VAL A 309 -18.74 -18.57 -0.26
N ALA A 310 -17.60 -18.14 -0.83
CA ALA A 310 -16.32 -18.85 -0.69
C ALA A 310 -15.87 -18.97 0.77
N ALA A 311 -15.97 -17.86 1.53
CA ALA A 311 -15.61 -17.83 2.94
C ALA A 311 -16.47 -18.78 3.79
N ALA A 312 -17.77 -18.84 3.54
CA ALA A 312 -18.71 -19.73 4.22
C ALA A 312 -18.44 -21.20 3.89
N ALA A 313 -18.17 -21.52 2.62
CA ALA A 313 -17.81 -22.87 2.19
C ALA A 313 -16.53 -23.37 2.89
N LEU A 314 -15.50 -22.52 2.93
CA LEU A 314 -14.26 -22.78 3.66
C LEU A 314 -14.50 -22.94 5.17
N ALA A 315 -15.32 -22.09 5.79
CA ALA A 315 -15.66 -22.17 7.21
C ALA A 315 -16.33 -23.50 7.57
N ILE A 316 -17.28 -23.95 6.74
CA ILE A 316 -17.90 -25.28 6.87
C ILE A 316 -16.83 -26.38 6.74
N GLY A 317 -15.95 -26.27 5.74
CA GLY A 317 -14.88 -27.24 5.50
C GLY A 317 -13.93 -27.42 6.68
N ARG A 318 -13.63 -26.35 7.43
CA ARG A 318 -12.78 -26.39 8.63
C ARG A 318 -13.54 -26.58 9.96
N GLN A 319 -14.86 -26.81 9.91
CA GLN A 319 -15.75 -26.95 11.07
C GLN A 319 -15.88 -25.67 11.93
N GLY A 320 -15.67 -24.49 11.36
CA GLY A 320 -15.97 -23.20 11.97
C GLY A 320 -17.46 -22.88 11.92
N VAL A 321 -18.29 -23.63 12.67
CA VAL A 321 -19.76 -23.64 12.52
C VAL A 321 -20.39 -22.27 12.83
N TRP A 322 -19.95 -21.61 13.90
CA TRP A 322 -20.41 -20.25 14.23
C TRP A 322 -20.12 -19.25 13.10
N GLN A 323 -18.87 -19.26 12.60
CA GLN A 323 -18.43 -18.38 11.51
C GLN A 323 -19.23 -18.64 10.23
N ALA A 324 -19.43 -19.91 9.87
CA ALA A 324 -20.18 -20.31 8.69
C ALA A 324 -21.61 -19.77 8.71
N ARG A 325 -22.32 -19.88 9.85
CA ARG A 325 -23.68 -19.35 9.99
C ARG A 325 -23.74 -17.84 9.79
N LEU A 326 -22.80 -17.09 10.37
CA LEU A 326 -22.76 -15.64 10.21
C LEU A 326 -22.45 -15.23 8.77
N LEU A 327 -21.48 -15.86 8.13
CA LEU A 327 -21.12 -15.56 6.74
C LEU A 327 -22.28 -15.85 5.78
N VAL A 328 -23.05 -16.91 6.01
CA VAL A 328 -24.23 -17.23 5.21
C VAL A 328 -25.35 -16.20 5.41
N GLU A 329 -25.61 -15.78 6.65
CA GLU A 329 -26.61 -14.74 6.91
C GLU A 329 -26.20 -13.38 6.31
N ASP A 330 -24.91 -13.06 6.36
CA ASP A 330 -24.36 -11.86 5.72
C ASP A 330 -24.47 -11.92 4.19
N ALA A 331 -24.17 -13.09 3.59
CA ALA A 331 -24.38 -13.32 2.16
C ALA A 331 -25.86 -13.17 1.78
N ALA A 332 -26.77 -13.69 2.61
CA ALA A 332 -28.21 -13.59 2.41
C ALA A 332 -28.72 -12.16 2.50
N GLU A 333 -28.17 -11.36 3.42
CA GLU A 333 -28.43 -9.94 3.47
C GLU A 333 -27.93 -9.23 2.21
N GLY A 334 -26.72 -9.55 1.76
CA GLY A 334 -26.12 -9.00 0.54
C GLY A 334 -26.97 -9.29 -0.72
N LEU A 335 -27.54 -10.49 -0.83
CA LEU A 335 -28.43 -10.87 -1.94
C LEU A 335 -29.61 -9.91 -2.11
N ARG A 336 -30.11 -9.28 -1.04
CA ARG A 336 -31.23 -8.32 -1.11
C ARG A 336 -30.91 -7.05 -1.92
N ARG A 337 -29.63 -6.78 -2.17
CA ARG A 337 -29.17 -5.65 -3.00
C ARG A 337 -28.96 -6.03 -4.48
N LEU A 338 -29.06 -7.31 -4.82
CA LEU A 338 -28.86 -7.80 -6.18
C LEU A 338 -30.20 -8.03 -6.88
N GLU A 339 -30.27 -7.71 -8.18
CA GLU A 339 -31.50 -7.89 -8.96
C GLU A 339 -31.55 -9.23 -9.70
N LYS A 340 -30.39 -9.70 -10.19
CA LYS A 340 -30.24 -10.99 -10.91
C LYS A 340 -29.32 -11.92 -10.14
N ALA A 341 -29.83 -12.62 -9.15
CA ALA A 341 -29.01 -13.38 -8.20
C ALA A 341 -29.51 -14.81 -7.96
N GLU A 342 -30.29 -15.38 -8.88
CA GLU A 342 -30.92 -16.69 -8.71
C GLU A 342 -29.91 -17.79 -8.40
N SER A 343 -28.82 -17.90 -9.19
CA SER A 343 -27.78 -18.91 -8.95
C SER A 343 -27.05 -18.72 -7.63
N LEU A 344 -26.69 -17.47 -7.29
CA LEU A 344 -26.05 -17.16 -6.01
C LEU A 344 -27.00 -17.41 -4.82
N ALA A 345 -28.30 -17.17 -5.00
CA ALA A 345 -29.30 -17.44 -3.97
C ALA A 345 -29.45 -18.94 -3.70
N GLU A 346 -29.42 -19.77 -4.75
CA GLU A 346 -29.38 -21.24 -4.61
C GLU A 346 -28.12 -21.70 -3.87
N GLU A 347 -26.95 -21.16 -4.22
CA GLU A 347 -25.68 -21.48 -3.55
C GLU A 347 -25.70 -21.10 -2.06
N VAL A 348 -26.17 -19.89 -1.73
CA VAL A 348 -26.29 -19.42 -0.35
C VAL A 348 -27.27 -20.29 0.45
N GLU A 349 -28.36 -20.74 -0.15
CA GLU A 349 -29.31 -21.67 0.50
C GLU A 349 -28.69 -23.05 0.75
N VAL A 350 -27.91 -23.59 -0.20
CA VAL A 350 -27.16 -24.83 0.01
C VAL A 350 -26.16 -24.68 1.16
N LEU A 351 -25.44 -23.57 1.22
CA LEU A 351 -24.49 -23.29 2.30
C LEU A 351 -25.19 -23.12 3.66
N ARG A 352 -26.37 -22.49 3.69
CA ARG A 352 -27.22 -22.40 4.90
C ARG A 352 -27.56 -23.77 5.45
N GLN A 353 -28.09 -24.65 4.61
CA GLN A 353 -28.44 -26.01 5.01
C GLN A 353 -27.22 -26.78 5.52
N ARG A 354 -26.07 -26.64 4.85
CA ARG A 354 -24.81 -27.25 5.29
C ARG A 354 -24.32 -26.71 6.63
N ALA A 355 -24.40 -25.40 6.87
CA ALA A 355 -24.02 -24.76 8.12
C ALA A 355 -24.95 -25.14 9.30
N GLU A 356 -26.24 -25.35 9.02
CA GLU A 356 -27.20 -25.86 10.01
C GLU A 356 -26.95 -27.32 10.38
N GLN A 357 -26.58 -28.15 9.39
CA GLN A 357 -26.27 -29.57 9.59
C GLN A 357 -24.88 -29.82 10.17
N ALA A 358 -23.98 -28.84 10.10
CA ALA A 358 -22.64 -28.94 10.66
C ALA A 358 -22.69 -29.12 12.18
N THR A 359 -21.92 -30.09 12.69
CA THR A 359 -21.84 -30.37 14.13
C THR A 359 -20.75 -29.52 14.77
N PRO A 360 -21.08 -28.66 15.74
CA PRO A 360 -20.09 -27.88 16.47
C PRO A 360 -19.04 -28.76 17.16
N PRO A 361 -17.78 -28.31 17.22
CA PRO A 361 -16.76 -29.03 17.98
C PRO A 361 -17.11 -29.04 19.47
N LYS A 362 -16.87 -30.17 20.13
CA LYS A 362 -17.10 -30.32 21.57
C LYS A 362 -16.19 -29.37 22.35
N ALA A 363 -16.75 -28.65 23.32
CA ALA A 363 -16.00 -27.77 24.20
C ALA A 363 -14.88 -28.52 24.95
N PRO A 364 -13.71 -27.88 25.16
CA PRO A 364 -12.55 -28.50 25.78
C PRO A 364 -12.73 -28.73 27.29
N ALA A 365 -13.66 -28.00 27.92
CA ALA A 365 -13.97 -28.10 29.34
C ALA A 365 -15.47 -27.84 29.60
N PRO A 366 -15.99 -28.20 30.79
CA PRO A 366 -17.32 -27.79 31.25
C PRO A 366 -17.46 -26.26 31.33
N ARG A 367 -18.70 -25.76 31.26
CA ARG A 367 -19.02 -24.31 31.19
C ARG A 367 -18.33 -23.47 32.26
N ASN A 368 -18.27 -23.94 33.51
CA ASN A 368 -17.65 -23.22 34.64
C ASN A 368 -16.12 -23.21 34.63
N GLU A 369 -15.47 -23.96 33.74
CA GLU A 369 -14.02 -24.09 33.63
C GLU A 369 -13.48 -23.52 32.31
N LEU A 370 -14.36 -23.00 31.44
CA LEU A 370 -14.00 -22.52 30.11
C LEU A 370 -13.03 -21.33 30.12
N VAL A 371 -13.15 -20.41 31.09
CA VAL A 371 -12.22 -19.27 31.20
C VAL A 371 -10.80 -19.76 31.53
N GLY A 372 -10.67 -20.67 32.49
CA GLY A 372 -9.37 -21.25 32.83
C GLY A 372 -8.80 -22.08 31.67
N ALA A 373 -9.65 -22.79 30.93
CA ALA A 373 -9.23 -23.51 29.74
C ALA A 373 -8.80 -22.58 28.60
N PHE A 374 -9.43 -21.41 28.46
CA PHE A 374 -9.01 -20.38 27.49
C PHE A 374 -7.64 -19.82 27.86
N ASP A 375 -7.47 -19.41 29.12
CA ASP A 375 -6.23 -18.80 29.60
C ASP A 375 -5.04 -19.79 29.57
N ALA A 376 -5.33 -21.11 29.63
CA ALA A 376 -4.33 -22.17 29.51
C ALA A 376 -4.06 -22.65 28.07
N ALA A 377 -4.87 -22.21 27.09
CA ALA A 377 -4.68 -22.59 25.70
C ALA A 377 -3.48 -21.83 25.12
N ASP A 378 -2.55 -22.57 24.52
CA ASP A 378 -1.44 -21.97 23.78
C ASP A 378 -1.88 -21.55 22.37
N GLY A 379 -1.08 -20.70 21.70
CA GLY A 379 -1.40 -20.18 20.36
C GLY A 379 -1.56 -21.25 19.27
N ILE A 380 -1.18 -22.51 19.54
CA ILE A 380 -1.33 -23.65 18.61
C ILE A 380 -2.70 -24.34 18.82
N THR A 381 -3.21 -24.39 20.05
CA THR A 381 -4.51 -25.00 20.39
C THR A 381 -5.66 -23.99 20.47
N ALA A 382 -5.36 -22.69 20.54
CA ALA A 382 -6.33 -21.61 20.59
C ALA A 382 -6.86 -21.23 19.19
N ASP A 383 -7.74 -22.06 18.64
CA ASP A 383 -8.53 -21.69 17.45
C ASP A 383 -9.62 -20.66 17.85
N PRO A 384 -9.51 -19.39 17.43
CA PRO A 384 -10.44 -18.34 17.84
C PRO A 384 -11.88 -18.60 17.38
N GLU A 385 -12.11 -19.25 16.24
CA GLU A 385 -13.47 -19.55 15.76
C GLU A 385 -14.20 -20.50 16.71
N ARG A 386 -13.49 -21.46 17.29
CA ARG A 386 -14.04 -22.40 18.27
C ARG A 386 -14.27 -21.73 19.61
N TRP A 387 -13.32 -20.91 20.05
CA TRP A 387 -13.41 -20.19 21.31
C TRP A 387 -14.58 -19.21 21.33
N VAL A 388 -14.90 -18.59 20.20
CA VAL A 388 -16.12 -17.78 20.10
C VAL A 388 -17.36 -18.62 20.36
N GLU A 389 -17.50 -19.76 19.69
CA GLU A 389 -18.68 -20.62 19.88
C GLU A 389 -18.80 -21.15 21.33
N TRP A 390 -17.69 -21.55 21.94
CA TRP A 390 -17.69 -22.09 23.30
C TRP A 390 -17.94 -21.03 24.38
N LEU A 391 -17.45 -19.80 24.20
CA LEU A 391 -17.64 -18.71 25.16
C LEU A 391 -18.97 -17.98 24.97
N TRP A 392 -19.61 -18.09 23.80
CA TRP A 392 -20.88 -17.43 23.49
C TRP A 392 -21.95 -17.57 24.60
N PRO A 393 -22.20 -18.76 25.19
CA PRO A 393 -23.21 -18.92 26.24
C PRO A 393 -22.88 -18.20 27.56
N LEU A 394 -21.63 -17.81 27.80
CA LEU A 394 -21.21 -17.06 29.00
C LEU A 394 -21.19 -15.54 28.77
N SER A 395 -21.29 -15.13 27.51
CA SER A 395 -21.13 -13.75 27.08
C SER A 395 -22.26 -12.87 27.61
N GLY A 396 -21.89 -11.76 28.26
CA GLY A 396 -22.81 -10.82 28.90
C GLY A 396 -23.33 -11.25 30.27
N GLU A 397 -22.99 -12.46 30.74
CA GLU A 397 -23.34 -12.97 32.08
C GLU A 397 -22.12 -12.95 33.00
N ASP A 398 -20.98 -13.46 32.51
CA ASP A 398 -19.71 -13.53 33.26
C ASP A 398 -18.68 -12.55 32.67
N LEU A 399 -18.15 -11.64 33.49
CA LEU A 399 -17.29 -10.55 33.01
C LEU A 399 -15.97 -11.08 32.43
N ALA A 400 -15.36 -12.07 33.08
CA ALA A 400 -14.09 -12.63 32.63
C ALA A 400 -14.27 -13.34 31.27
N ALA A 401 -15.27 -14.21 31.15
CA ALA A 401 -15.61 -14.88 29.90
C ALA A 401 -16.00 -13.89 28.80
N THR A 402 -16.75 -12.83 29.15
CA THR A 402 -17.14 -11.78 28.19
C THR A 402 -15.90 -11.07 27.65
N ARG A 403 -14.95 -10.67 28.49
CA ARG A 403 -13.69 -10.02 28.05
C ARG A 403 -12.87 -10.91 27.10
N ARG A 404 -12.80 -12.23 27.34
CA ARG A 404 -12.15 -13.17 26.41
C ARG A 404 -12.94 -13.28 25.12
N HIS A 405 -14.24 -13.49 25.22
CA HIS A 405 -15.13 -13.66 24.07
C HIS A 405 -15.08 -12.45 23.12
N THR A 406 -15.21 -11.24 23.64
CA THR A 406 -15.19 -10.01 22.83
C THR A 406 -13.82 -9.74 22.22
N THR A 407 -12.73 -10.11 22.90
CA THR A 407 -11.37 -10.06 22.34
C THR A 407 -11.23 -11.04 21.17
N THR A 408 -11.70 -12.28 21.33
CA THR A 408 -11.67 -13.29 20.28
C THR A 408 -12.53 -12.88 19.07
N LEU A 409 -13.70 -12.29 19.31
CA LEU A 409 -14.52 -11.68 18.25
C LEU A 409 -13.75 -10.59 17.50
N GLY A 410 -13.04 -9.72 18.21
CA GLY A 410 -12.15 -8.71 17.61
C GLY A 410 -11.08 -9.33 16.71
N PHE A 411 -10.40 -10.41 17.16
CA PHE A 411 -9.41 -11.12 16.34
C PHE A 411 -9.98 -11.74 15.07
N LEU A 412 -11.27 -12.10 15.05
CA LEU A 412 -11.96 -12.63 13.87
C LEU A 412 -12.57 -11.55 12.98
N GLY A 413 -12.41 -10.26 13.32
CA GLY A 413 -12.99 -9.15 12.55
C GLY A 413 -14.44 -8.82 12.91
N TYR A 414 -14.90 -9.15 14.12
CA TYR A 414 -16.23 -8.80 14.64
C TYR A 414 -16.18 -7.82 15.84
N PRO A 415 -15.42 -6.70 15.76
CA PRO A 415 -15.28 -5.78 16.89
C PRO A 415 -16.63 -5.16 17.27
N ALA A 416 -17.52 -4.88 16.31
CA ALA A 416 -18.84 -4.31 16.57
C ALA A 416 -19.75 -5.23 17.40
N VAL A 417 -19.72 -6.55 17.12
CA VAL A 417 -20.48 -7.53 17.90
C VAL A 417 -19.95 -7.59 19.34
N GLY A 418 -18.62 -7.62 19.49
CA GLY A 418 -17.98 -7.59 20.80
C GLY A 418 -18.31 -6.31 21.58
N ALA A 419 -18.23 -5.16 20.92
CA ALA A 419 -18.54 -3.86 21.49
C ALA A 419 -20.01 -3.77 21.95
N ASP A 420 -20.97 -4.28 21.17
CA ASP A 420 -22.39 -4.27 21.53
C ASP A 420 -22.70 -5.14 22.76
N ILE A 421 -22.07 -6.32 22.86
CA ILE A 421 -22.18 -7.20 24.02
C ILE A 421 -21.64 -6.49 25.26
N TYR A 422 -20.42 -5.94 25.17
CA TYR A 422 -19.74 -5.33 26.29
C TYR A 422 -20.41 -4.03 26.73
N TRP A 423 -20.90 -3.23 25.78
CA TRP A 423 -21.74 -2.06 26.01
C TRP A 423 -22.98 -2.41 26.82
N ARG A 424 -23.73 -3.44 26.41
CA ARG A 424 -24.92 -3.88 27.13
C ARG A 424 -24.59 -4.26 28.57
N MET A 425 -23.48 -4.96 28.79
CA MET A 425 -23.06 -5.40 30.12
C MET A 425 -22.67 -4.24 31.04
N ILE A 426 -21.80 -3.33 30.59
CA ILE A 426 -21.23 -2.27 31.44
C ILE A 426 -22.13 -1.03 31.50
N VAL A 427 -22.80 -0.69 30.40
CA VAL A 427 -23.50 0.60 30.23
C VAL A 427 -25.01 0.46 30.38
N GLU A 428 -25.63 -0.55 29.76
CA GLU A 428 -27.10 -0.71 29.80
C GLU A 428 -27.56 -1.43 31.07
N ASN A 429 -26.88 -2.52 31.43
CA ASN A 429 -27.19 -3.35 32.59
C ASN A 429 -26.37 -2.97 33.84
N GLY A 430 -25.32 -2.15 33.67
CA GLY A 430 -24.42 -1.70 34.73
C GLY A 430 -24.40 -0.18 34.89
N ASP A 431 -23.47 0.30 35.72
CA ASP A 431 -23.16 1.72 35.87
C ASP A 431 -21.69 1.99 35.50
N PRO A 432 -21.42 2.60 34.34
CA PRO A 432 -20.05 2.87 33.89
C PRO A 432 -19.31 3.85 34.81
N ALA A 433 -20.01 4.67 35.61
CA ALA A 433 -19.38 5.60 36.53
C ALA A 433 -18.64 4.90 37.69
N THR A 434 -19.03 3.67 38.01
CA THR A 434 -18.46 2.86 39.11
C THR A 434 -17.76 1.60 38.63
N ALA A 435 -17.70 1.38 37.31
CA ALA A 435 -17.03 0.23 36.72
C ALA A 435 -15.51 0.34 36.87
N ASP A 436 -14.81 -0.80 36.75
CA ASP A 436 -13.35 -0.85 36.79
C ASP A 436 -12.75 -0.05 35.61
N ALA A 437 -11.65 0.66 35.88
CA ALA A 437 -11.01 1.51 34.89
C ALA A 437 -10.48 0.72 33.68
N GLU A 438 -10.04 -0.53 33.87
CA GLU A 438 -9.63 -1.41 32.78
C GLU A 438 -10.81 -1.76 31.88
N ASP A 439 -11.99 -2.04 32.44
CA ASP A 439 -13.19 -2.39 31.67
C ASP A 439 -13.70 -1.20 30.86
N ILE A 440 -13.66 0.02 31.43
CA ILE A 440 -13.98 1.25 30.69
C ILE A 440 -12.97 1.49 29.57
N GLY A 441 -11.68 1.31 29.86
CA GLY A 441 -10.61 1.43 28.87
C GLY A 441 -10.79 0.44 27.73
N TYR A 442 -11.09 -0.82 28.05
CA TYR A 442 -11.32 -1.90 27.11
C TYR A 442 -12.58 -1.68 26.26
N LEU A 443 -13.71 -1.30 26.86
CA LEU A 443 -14.92 -0.93 26.12
C LEU A 443 -14.66 0.24 25.17
N THR A 444 -13.92 1.26 25.61
CA THR A 444 -13.56 2.40 24.77
C THR A 444 -12.77 1.92 23.54
N SER A 445 -11.77 1.06 23.72
CA SER A 445 -11.01 0.49 22.60
C SER A 445 -11.90 -0.33 21.65
N LEU A 446 -12.79 -1.19 22.17
CA LEU A 446 -13.73 -1.95 21.33
C LEU A 446 -14.65 -1.04 20.50
N LEU A 447 -15.17 0.03 21.09
CA LEU A 447 -16.03 1.00 20.39
C LEU A 447 -15.25 1.73 19.28
N LEU A 448 -14.00 2.10 19.54
CA LEU A 448 -13.13 2.76 18.55
C LEU A 448 -12.75 1.82 17.40
N ASP A 449 -12.46 0.55 17.70
CA ASP A 449 -12.17 -0.46 16.68
C ASP A 449 -13.42 -0.81 15.86
N ALA A 450 -14.61 -0.73 16.46
CA ALA A 450 -15.89 -0.88 15.78
C ALA A 450 -16.37 0.38 15.03
N GLY A 451 -15.65 1.51 15.15
CA GLY A 451 -16.06 2.79 14.57
C GLY A 451 -17.35 3.38 15.14
N GLN A 452 -17.72 3.00 16.37
CA GLN A 452 -18.95 3.43 17.04
C GLN A 452 -18.70 4.73 17.85
N ASP A 453 -18.29 5.79 17.15
CA ASP A 453 -17.87 7.07 17.75
C ASP A 453 -18.96 7.70 18.63
N GLU A 454 -20.23 7.63 18.21
CA GLU A 454 -21.35 8.16 18.98
C GLU A 454 -21.53 7.45 20.32
N LYS A 455 -21.21 6.16 20.38
CA LYS A 455 -21.25 5.42 21.64
C LYS A 455 -20.08 5.79 22.56
N VAL A 456 -18.92 6.15 22.02
CA VAL A 456 -17.80 6.67 22.84
C VAL A 456 -18.20 7.99 23.50
N GLU A 457 -18.83 8.90 22.76
CA GLU A 457 -19.34 10.16 23.34
C GLU A 457 -20.40 9.91 24.41
N ARG A 458 -21.37 9.04 24.14
CA ARG A 458 -22.40 8.64 25.14
C ARG A 458 -21.80 7.95 26.36
N LEU A 459 -20.71 7.20 26.21
CA LEU A 459 -19.97 6.64 27.33
C LEU A 459 -19.34 7.76 28.16
N ALA A 460 -18.62 8.68 27.51
CA ALA A 460 -17.95 9.81 28.16
C ALA A 460 -18.92 10.69 28.96
N GLU A 461 -20.15 10.91 28.48
CA GLU A 461 -21.21 11.63 29.22
C GLU A 461 -21.60 10.98 30.55
N ARG A 462 -21.36 9.67 30.70
CA ARG A 462 -21.71 8.89 31.90
C ARG A 462 -20.50 8.58 32.79
N LEU A 463 -19.30 8.97 32.38
CA LEU A 463 -18.06 8.74 33.13
C LEU A 463 -17.75 9.93 34.06
N PRO A 464 -16.95 9.71 35.14
CA PRO A 464 -16.34 10.80 35.88
C PRO A 464 -15.42 11.63 34.97
N ALA A 465 -15.13 12.88 35.37
CA ALA A 465 -14.44 13.85 34.53
C ALA A 465 -13.13 13.33 33.91
N GLY A 466 -12.23 12.73 34.70
CA GLY A 466 -10.95 12.20 34.21
C GLY A 466 -11.12 11.11 33.14
N PRO A 467 -11.81 9.99 33.42
CA PRO A 467 -12.06 8.95 32.42
C PRO A 467 -12.87 9.43 31.20
N ALA A 468 -13.79 10.38 31.37
CA ALA A 468 -14.54 10.98 30.26
C ALA A 468 -13.60 11.70 29.28
N HIS A 469 -12.71 12.56 29.80
CA HIS A 469 -11.69 13.24 29.01
C HIS A 469 -10.73 12.25 28.34
N LEU A 470 -10.30 11.19 29.06
CA LEU A 470 -9.45 10.15 28.48
C LEU A 470 -10.12 9.42 27.31
N ALA A 471 -11.41 9.08 27.43
CA ALA A 471 -12.16 8.42 26.37
C ALA A 471 -12.26 9.31 25.11
N ARG A 472 -12.55 10.60 25.27
CA ARG A 472 -12.58 11.57 24.16
C ARG A 472 -11.21 11.79 23.53
N ALA A 473 -10.14 11.87 24.34
CA ALA A 473 -8.78 11.96 23.82
C ALA A 473 -8.43 10.76 22.93
N ARG A 474 -8.82 9.54 23.33
CA ARG A 474 -8.62 8.33 22.51
C ARG A 474 -9.44 8.37 21.21
N LEU A 475 -10.68 8.86 21.26
CA LEU A 475 -11.51 9.07 20.07
C LEU A 475 -10.88 10.07 19.10
N HIS A 476 -10.51 11.25 19.58
CA HIS A 476 -9.89 12.28 18.74
C HIS A 476 -8.57 11.82 18.15
N ARG A 477 -7.75 11.08 18.91
CA ARG A 477 -6.52 10.47 18.41
C ARG A 477 -6.81 9.52 17.25
N ARG A 478 -7.81 8.66 17.38
CA ARG A 478 -8.21 7.70 16.34
C ARG A 478 -8.69 8.38 15.05
N ARG A 479 -9.11 9.64 15.14
CA ARG A 479 -9.54 10.49 14.03
C ARG A 479 -8.50 11.53 13.62
N GLU A 480 -7.27 11.41 14.14
CA GLU A 480 -6.14 12.32 13.86
C GLU A 480 -6.46 13.80 14.15
N ARG A 481 -7.39 14.04 15.08
CA ARG A 481 -7.75 15.38 15.56
C ARG A 481 -6.82 15.77 16.70
N TRP A 482 -5.60 16.13 16.35
CA TRP A 482 -4.49 16.28 17.31
C TRP A 482 -4.70 17.42 18.32
N GLU A 483 -5.33 18.53 17.91
CA GLU A 483 -5.64 19.65 18.81
C GLU A 483 -6.67 19.25 19.88
N GLU A 484 -7.75 18.58 19.48
CA GLU A 484 -8.75 18.03 20.39
C GLU A 484 -8.15 16.95 21.29
N THR A 485 -7.31 16.07 20.73
CA THR A 485 -6.61 15.03 21.49
C THR A 485 -5.77 15.64 22.61
N ALA A 486 -4.98 16.66 22.29
CA ALA A 486 -4.12 17.33 23.27
C ALA A 486 -4.94 17.99 24.39
N ARG A 487 -6.02 18.70 24.05
CA ARG A 487 -6.90 19.35 25.03
C ARG A 487 -7.57 18.37 25.98
N GLU A 488 -8.16 17.31 25.45
CA GLU A 488 -8.83 16.30 26.26
C GLU A 488 -7.83 15.49 27.10
N ALA A 489 -6.65 15.17 26.56
CA ALA A 489 -5.61 14.45 27.30
C ALA A 489 -5.03 15.31 28.44
N GLU A 490 -4.80 16.60 28.21
CA GLU A 490 -4.39 17.56 29.25
C GLU A 490 -5.44 17.66 30.37
N ALA A 491 -6.72 17.82 30.02
CA ALA A 491 -7.82 17.83 30.98
C ALA A 491 -7.93 16.52 31.78
N ALA A 492 -7.67 15.37 31.14
CA ALA A 492 -7.60 14.09 31.83
C ALA A 492 -6.45 14.05 32.86
N VAL A 493 -5.26 14.56 32.51
CA VAL A 493 -4.12 14.68 33.43
C VAL A 493 -4.45 15.60 34.61
N GLU A 494 -5.05 16.77 34.35
CA GLU A 494 -5.49 17.72 35.40
C GLU A 494 -6.54 17.10 36.33
N ALA A 495 -7.41 16.24 35.80
CA ALA A 495 -8.40 15.49 36.56
C ALA A 495 -7.81 14.26 37.31
N GLY A 496 -6.48 14.07 37.26
CA GLY A 496 -5.76 13.05 38.01
C GLY A 496 -5.52 11.72 37.28
N ILE A 497 -5.74 11.65 35.97
CA ILE A 497 -5.34 10.47 35.18
C ILE A 497 -3.81 10.42 35.06
N GLY A 498 -3.26 9.21 35.24
CA GLY A 498 -1.82 8.93 35.32
C GLY A 498 -1.10 8.93 33.97
N MET A 499 -0.23 7.94 33.76
CA MET A 499 0.65 7.89 32.59
C MET A 499 -0.09 7.80 31.24
N ASP A 500 -1.22 7.10 31.18
CA ASP A 500 -2.01 6.93 29.94
C ASP A 500 -2.42 8.25 29.28
N ALA A 501 -2.89 9.22 30.07
CA ALA A 501 -3.26 10.54 29.56
C ALA A 501 -2.02 11.35 29.16
N ARG A 502 -0.90 11.22 29.88
CA ARG A 502 0.36 11.91 29.55
C ARG A 502 0.95 11.40 28.23
N ARG A 503 0.92 10.09 27.99
CA ARG A 503 1.35 9.49 26.71
C ARG A 503 0.53 10.02 25.53
N LEU A 504 -0.79 10.09 25.68
CA LEU A 504 -1.67 10.68 24.65
C LEU A 504 -1.41 12.17 24.45
N TRP A 505 -1.22 12.92 25.54
CA TRP A 505 -0.96 14.35 25.48
C TRP A 505 0.37 14.66 24.80
N ALA A 506 1.46 14.04 25.25
CA ALA A 506 2.79 14.20 24.66
C ALA A 506 2.79 13.81 23.17
N GLY A 507 2.19 12.65 22.83
CA GLY A 507 2.08 12.21 21.44
C GLY A 507 1.28 13.18 20.56
N ALA A 508 0.15 13.72 21.05
CA ALA A 508 -0.64 14.69 20.29
C ALA A 508 0.11 16.02 20.10
N VAL A 509 0.81 16.50 21.14
CA VAL A 509 1.62 17.72 21.07
C VAL A 509 2.81 17.55 20.10
N GLN A 510 3.41 16.36 20.06
CA GLN A 510 4.43 16.01 19.08
C GLN A 510 3.90 16.08 17.64
N GLN A 511 2.70 15.54 17.37
CA GLN A 511 2.05 15.59 16.05
C GLN A 511 1.71 17.03 15.62
N LEU A 512 1.48 17.93 16.58
CA LEU A 512 1.31 19.37 16.33
C LEU A 512 2.64 20.11 16.12
N GLY A 513 3.78 19.42 16.17
CA GLY A 513 5.12 19.96 15.92
C GLY A 513 5.85 20.53 17.14
N ASP A 514 5.22 20.56 18.32
CA ASP A 514 5.83 21.12 19.54
C ASP A 514 6.58 20.05 20.34
N ASN A 515 7.69 19.58 19.78
CA ASN A 515 8.52 18.53 20.37
C ASN A 515 9.09 18.92 21.75
N ALA A 516 9.36 20.21 21.98
CA ALA A 516 9.88 20.71 23.25
C ALA A 516 8.85 20.54 24.38
N LYS A 517 7.59 20.97 24.14
CA LYS A 517 6.50 20.77 25.10
C LYS A 517 6.21 19.28 25.29
N ALA A 518 6.20 18.50 24.21
CA ALA A 518 5.95 17.06 24.27
C ALA A 518 6.97 16.32 25.14
N ALA A 519 8.27 16.62 24.97
CA ALA A 519 9.32 16.10 25.84
C ALA A 519 9.16 16.55 27.30
N GLY A 520 8.79 17.82 27.53
CA GLY A 520 8.54 18.37 28.85
C GLY A 520 7.47 17.62 29.65
N ILE A 521 6.37 17.22 28.99
CA ILE A 521 5.27 16.47 29.61
C ILE A 521 5.75 15.15 30.24
N ILE A 522 6.63 14.41 29.54
CA ILE A 522 7.18 13.15 30.04
C ILE A 522 8.28 13.41 31.07
N LYS A 523 9.12 14.42 30.85
CA LYS A 523 10.19 14.83 31.76
C LYS A 523 9.66 15.14 33.17
N ASP A 524 8.51 15.80 33.27
CA ASP A 524 7.89 16.16 34.56
C ASP A 524 7.50 14.94 35.41
N VAL A 525 7.42 13.75 34.81
CA VAL A 525 7.11 12.48 35.49
C VAL A 525 8.22 11.45 35.37
N LEU A 526 9.45 11.87 35.06
CA LEU A 526 10.59 10.96 34.84
C LEU A 526 10.91 10.06 36.04
N ASP A 527 10.55 10.50 37.25
CA ASP A 527 10.74 9.75 38.50
C ASP A 527 9.49 9.00 38.97
N SER A 528 8.41 9.00 38.18
CA SER A 528 7.22 8.20 38.46
C SER A 528 7.54 6.70 38.43
N PRO A 529 6.97 5.88 39.31
CA PRO A 529 7.09 4.42 39.22
C PRO A 529 6.34 3.84 38.01
N GLU A 530 5.43 4.60 37.39
CA GLU A 530 4.67 4.19 36.20
C GLU A 530 5.44 4.41 34.89
N ILE A 531 6.62 5.04 34.92
CA ILE A 531 7.39 5.32 33.71
C ILE A 531 8.11 4.06 33.22
N GLU A 532 8.06 3.84 31.91
CA GLU A 532 8.76 2.74 31.24
C GLU A 532 9.95 3.28 30.44
N ASP A 533 10.93 2.42 30.15
CA ASP A 533 12.11 2.81 29.34
C ASP A 533 11.68 3.36 27.96
N GLU A 534 10.59 2.84 27.39
CA GLU A 534 10.02 3.34 26.14
C GLU A 534 9.56 4.81 26.24
N ASP A 535 8.97 5.21 27.37
CA ASP A 535 8.57 6.62 27.59
C ASP A 535 9.81 7.52 27.61
N VAL A 536 10.89 7.07 28.25
CA VAL A 536 12.16 7.80 28.32
C VAL A 536 12.79 7.92 26.94
N TRP A 537 12.77 6.85 26.13
CA TRP A 537 13.24 6.88 24.75
C TRP A 537 12.44 7.85 23.87
N ARG A 538 11.11 7.81 23.96
CA ARG A 538 10.25 8.77 23.24
C ARG A 538 10.55 10.20 23.65
N MET A 539 10.74 10.47 24.94
CA MET A 539 11.16 11.78 25.45
C MET A 539 12.52 12.21 24.86
N ILE A 540 13.50 11.31 24.80
CA ILE A 540 14.82 11.59 24.21
C ILE A 540 14.70 11.96 22.74
N VAL A 541 13.89 11.24 21.96
CA VAL A 541 13.66 11.53 20.53
C VAL A 541 13.05 12.93 20.37
N MET A 542 11.97 13.23 21.09
CA MET A 542 11.33 14.54 21.05
C MET A 542 12.28 15.67 21.47
N ALA A 543 13.03 15.48 22.56
CA ALA A 543 14.02 16.45 23.03
C ALA A 543 15.16 16.65 22.01
N THR A 544 15.56 15.59 21.30
CA THR A 544 16.58 15.67 20.24
C THR A 544 16.09 16.50 19.06
N ILE A 545 14.85 16.29 18.60
CA ILE A 545 14.22 17.10 17.54
C ILE A 545 14.14 18.57 17.95
N ALA A 546 13.84 18.84 19.22
CA ALA A 546 13.79 20.19 19.77
C ALA A 546 15.17 20.80 20.13
N GLU A 547 16.26 20.05 19.92
CA GLU A 547 17.61 20.40 20.37
C GLU A 547 17.73 20.73 21.87
N ASP A 548 16.86 20.15 22.71
CA ASP A 548 16.94 20.21 24.19
C ASP A 548 17.89 19.14 24.73
N TRP A 549 19.19 19.40 24.51
CA TRP A 549 20.27 18.49 24.92
C TRP A 549 20.33 18.23 26.42
N ALA A 550 19.83 19.15 27.26
CA ALA A 550 19.77 18.94 28.70
C ALA A 550 18.75 17.84 29.06
N THR A 551 17.58 17.85 28.42
CA THR A 551 16.58 16.77 28.57
C THR A 551 17.09 15.46 27.99
N VAL A 552 17.80 15.47 26.85
CA VAL A 552 18.42 14.25 26.30
C VAL A 552 19.40 13.63 27.30
N ARG A 553 20.29 14.43 27.91
CA ARG A 553 21.23 13.94 28.94
C ARG A 553 20.50 13.40 30.17
N THR A 554 19.41 14.04 30.57
CA THR A 554 18.59 13.58 31.71
C THR A 554 17.98 12.20 31.43
N GLY A 555 17.43 12.00 30.22
CA GLY A 555 16.91 10.70 29.79
C GLY A 555 18.01 9.64 29.66
N ALA A 556 19.15 9.99 29.05
CA ALA A 556 20.28 9.06 28.94
C ALA A 556 20.79 8.60 30.31
N ALA A 557 20.88 9.52 31.29
CA ALA A 557 21.24 9.16 32.66
C ALA A 557 20.21 8.23 33.31
N LYS A 558 18.91 8.45 33.08
CA LYS A 558 17.82 7.57 33.56
C LYS A 558 17.94 6.15 33.02
N LEU A 559 18.34 6.01 31.74
CA LEU A 559 18.58 4.73 31.07
C LEU A 559 19.96 4.12 31.38
N GLY A 560 20.78 4.75 32.24
CA GLY A 560 22.12 4.26 32.57
C GLY A 560 23.13 4.39 31.43
N MET A 561 22.92 5.33 30.52
CA MET A 561 23.76 5.59 29.34
C MET A 561 24.69 6.78 29.59
N PRO A 562 25.98 6.55 29.93
CA PRO A 562 26.92 7.63 30.19
C PRO A 562 27.30 8.34 28.89
N LEU A 563 27.16 9.66 28.88
CA LEU A 563 27.58 10.53 27.78
C LEU A 563 28.88 11.25 28.16
N GLN A 564 29.80 11.38 27.21
CA GLN A 564 31.10 12.03 27.41
C GLN A 564 30.99 13.56 27.33
N SER A 565 30.14 14.04 26.43
CA SER A 565 29.84 15.47 26.27
C SER A 565 29.08 16.01 27.49
N THR A 566 29.33 17.28 27.85
CA THR A 566 28.67 17.95 29.00
C THR A 566 27.83 19.16 28.60
N GLU A 567 28.04 19.70 27.39
CA GLU A 567 27.31 20.84 26.83
C GLU A 567 27.10 20.66 25.33
N GLY A 568 26.16 21.42 24.75
CA GLY A 568 25.87 21.39 23.31
C GLY A 568 25.23 20.08 22.81
N PRO A 569 25.20 19.89 21.47
CA PRO A 569 24.79 18.64 20.83
C PRO A 569 25.60 17.44 21.31
N ILE A 570 24.99 16.26 21.28
CA ILE A 570 25.70 15.01 21.54
C ILE A 570 26.29 14.53 20.21
N GLU A 571 27.61 14.59 20.12
CA GLU A 571 28.38 14.12 18.96
C GLU A 571 29.48 13.18 19.44
N GLU A 572 29.14 11.90 19.53
CA GLU A 572 30.04 10.83 20.00
C GLU A 572 29.98 9.67 18.99
N GLU A 573 31.12 9.12 18.59
CA GLU A 573 31.14 8.03 17.62
C GLU A 573 30.82 6.69 18.30
N TRP A 574 29.63 6.14 18.07
CA TRP A 574 29.21 4.89 18.73
C TRP A 574 29.41 3.67 17.84
N HIS A 575 28.62 3.52 16.79
CA HIS A 575 28.70 2.41 15.84
C HIS A 575 27.94 2.70 14.55
N LEU A 576 28.20 1.90 13.51
CA LEU A 576 27.45 1.95 12.25
C LEU A 576 26.02 1.42 12.43
N ILE A 577 25.10 2.01 11.68
CA ILE A 577 23.68 1.63 11.60
C ILE A 577 23.19 1.73 10.16
N ARG A 578 22.07 1.10 9.86
CA ARG A 578 21.27 1.41 8.67
C ARG A 578 20.19 2.41 9.07
N ALA A 579 20.26 3.63 8.55
CA ALA A 579 19.18 4.61 8.68
C ALA A 579 18.15 4.33 7.58
N VAL A 580 16.92 4.05 7.98
CA VAL A 580 15.80 3.86 7.07
C VAL A 580 15.10 5.20 6.91
N LEU A 581 15.36 5.84 5.77
CA LEU A 581 14.88 7.18 5.44
C LEU A 581 13.50 7.10 4.78
N PRO A 582 12.58 8.01 5.11
CA PRO A 582 11.33 8.15 4.37
C PRO A 582 11.63 8.72 2.97
N ALA A 583 11.04 8.13 1.93
CA ALA A 583 11.06 8.68 0.58
C ALA A 583 9.72 9.35 0.24
N PRO A 584 9.71 10.38 -0.63
CA PRO A 584 8.47 11.08 -1.02
C PRO A 584 7.40 10.19 -1.66
N ASP A 585 7.79 9.05 -2.24
CA ASP A 585 6.91 8.06 -2.86
C ASP A 585 6.33 7.05 -1.83
N GLY A 586 6.64 7.22 -0.55
CA GLY A 586 6.23 6.31 0.53
C GLY A 586 7.09 5.05 0.62
N SER A 587 8.06 4.86 -0.29
CA SER A 587 9.08 3.83 -0.16
C SER A 587 10.04 4.17 0.98
N ARG A 588 10.83 3.18 1.38
CA ARG A 588 11.85 3.33 2.42
C ARG A 588 13.20 3.12 1.78
N ARG A 589 14.14 4.03 2.04
CA ARG A 589 15.51 3.90 1.56
C ARG A 589 16.43 3.61 2.72
N GLU A 590 17.18 2.52 2.62
CA GLU A 590 18.19 2.20 3.61
C GLU A 590 19.52 2.85 3.23
N VAL A 591 20.11 3.54 4.19
CA VAL A 591 21.37 4.26 4.02
C VAL A 591 22.30 3.97 5.18
N LEU A 592 23.58 3.73 4.91
CA LEU A 592 24.57 3.57 5.96
C LEU A 592 24.77 4.89 6.70
N ALA A 593 24.76 4.84 8.03
CA ALA A 593 24.93 6.00 8.90
C ALA A 593 25.80 5.65 10.12
N LEU A 594 26.46 6.66 10.69
CA LEU A 594 27.14 6.56 11.97
C LEU A 594 26.22 7.07 13.07
N ARG A 595 25.91 6.24 14.07
CA ARG A 595 25.17 6.71 15.24
C ARG A 595 26.06 7.64 16.06
N THR A 596 25.60 8.88 16.26
CA THR A 596 26.35 9.95 16.93
C THR A 596 25.88 10.24 18.36
N GLY A 597 24.82 9.57 18.81
CA GLY A 597 24.24 9.76 20.14
C GLY A 597 23.01 8.88 20.39
N PRO A 598 22.26 9.13 21.48
CA PRO A 598 21.09 8.34 21.85
C PRO A 598 20.04 8.22 20.74
N ALA A 599 19.75 9.31 20.04
CA ALA A 599 18.73 9.37 18.98
C ALA A 599 19.23 10.14 17.74
N THR A 600 20.54 10.25 17.53
CA THR A 600 21.12 10.97 16.38
C THR A 600 22.01 10.05 15.55
N ALA A 601 21.97 10.25 14.23
CA ALA A 601 22.88 9.59 13.30
C ALA A 601 23.33 10.55 12.20
N ARG A 602 24.56 10.37 11.71
CA ARG A 602 25.12 11.09 10.57
C ARG A 602 25.14 10.18 9.35
N LEU A 603 24.55 10.60 8.24
CA LEU A 603 24.52 9.83 7.01
C LEU A 603 25.92 9.74 6.38
N LEU A 604 26.31 8.57 5.89
CA LEU A 604 27.65 8.34 5.33
C LEU A 604 27.66 8.21 3.80
N VAL A 605 26.50 8.08 3.17
CA VAL A 605 26.36 7.76 1.75
C VAL A 605 25.87 8.96 0.97
N ALA A 606 26.61 9.32 -0.09
CA ALA A 606 26.19 10.31 -1.07
C ALA A 606 24.90 9.86 -1.76
N GLN A 607 23.87 10.72 -1.74
CA GLN A 607 22.57 10.43 -2.34
C GLN A 607 22.42 11.12 -3.71
N PRO A 608 21.55 10.61 -4.60
CA PRO A 608 21.21 11.29 -5.84
C PRO A 608 20.74 12.73 -5.65
N ARG A 609 21.01 13.58 -6.64
CA ARG A 609 20.52 14.96 -6.65
C ARG A 609 18.98 14.97 -6.63
N GLY A 610 18.40 15.85 -5.80
CA GLY A 610 16.94 15.97 -5.64
C GLY A 610 16.34 15.12 -4.53
N VAL A 611 17.14 14.31 -3.83
CA VAL A 611 16.73 13.64 -2.58
C VAL A 611 16.90 14.60 -1.40
N ASP A 612 15.97 14.58 -0.45
CA ASP A 612 15.95 15.47 0.73
C ASP A 612 17.08 15.19 1.75
N TYR A 613 17.76 14.06 1.60
CA TYR A 613 18.83 13.59 2.48
C TYR A 613 20.10 13.36 1.68
N ASN A 614 21.25 13.69 2.25
CA ASN A 614 22.56 13.46 1.67
C ASN A 614 23.61 13.13 2.74
N VAL A 615 24.83 12.81 2.29
CA VAL A 615 25.98 12.57 3.16
C VAL A 615 26.20 13.73 4.14
N ASN A 616 26.65 13.39 5.35
CA ASN A 616 26.88 14.28 6.48
C ASN A 616 25.64 14.97 7.07
N ASP A 617 24.46 14.79 6.50
CA ASP A 617 23.23 15.20 7.16
C ASP A 617 23.10 14.48 8.51
N ILE A 618 22.63 15.22 9.51
CA ILE A 618 22.34 14.68 10.83
C ILE A 618 20.84 14.47 10.91
N VAL A 619 20.44 13.22 11.15
CA VAL A 619 19.05 12.81 11.30
C VAL A 619 18.78 12.39 12.73
N VAL A 620 17.52 12.55 13.15
CA VAL A 620 16.99 11.95 14.37
C VAL A 620 16.49 10.55 14.04
N ILE A 621 16.87 9.57 14.83
CA ILE A 621 16.44 8.17 14.70
C ILE A 621 15.54 7.76 15.86
N ASP A 622 14.56 6.89 15.58
CA ASP A 622 13.91 6.10 16.62
C ASP A 622 14.88 5.00 17.09
N PRO A 623 15.25 4.96 18.38
CA PRO A 623 16.21 3.98 18.91
C PRO A 623 15.64 2.57 19.05
N THR A 624 14.43 2.31 18.54
CA THR A 624 13.83 0.98 18.41
C THR A 624 14.32 0.28 17.13
N PRO A 625 15.01 -0.86 17.22
CA PRO A 625 15.44 -1.60 16.04
C PRO A 625 14.26 -2.03 15.18
N LEU A 626 14.39 -1.88 13.86
CA LEU A 626 13.36 -2.35 12.91
C LEU A 626 13.46 -3.85 12.65
N GLU A 627 14.63 -4.44 12.87
CA GLU A 627 14.90 -5.86 12.72
C GLU A 627 15.56 -6.40 14.01
N PRO A 628 15.18 -7.61 14.46
CA PRO A 628 15.87 -8.27 15.55
C PRO A 628 17.29 -8.66 15.13
N VAL A 629 18.21 -8.72 16.10
CA VAL A 629 19.58 -9.20 15.85
C VAL A 629 19.53 -10.68 15.45
N PRO A 630 20.15 -11.10 14.34
CA PRO A 630 20.19 -12.51 13.93
C PRO A 630 20.75 -13.44 15.02
N GLU A 631 20.16 -14.63 15.11
CA GLU A 631 20.63 -15.69 16.03
C GLU A 631 21.92 -16.35 15.52
N ASP A 632 22.07 -16.49 14.19
CA ASP A 632 23.23 -17.07 13.54
C ASP A 632 24.46 -16.15 13.65
N GLU A 633 25.62 -16.74 13.98
CA GLU A 633 26.84 -16.00 14.26
C GLU A 633 27.48 -15.40 12.99
N GLN A 634 27.36 -16.07 11.83
CA GLN A 634 27.89 -15.55 10.57
C GLN A 634 27.04 -14.40 10.03
N GLU A 635 25.72 -14.50 10.18
CA GLU A 635 24.81 -13.39 9.86
C GLU A 635 25.04 -12.19 10.79
N ARG A 636 25.28 -12.46 12.09
CA ARG A 636 25.55 -11.42 13.09
C ARG A 636 26.82 -10.62 12.81
N GLU A 637 27.88 -11.24 12.31
CA GLU A 637 29.13 -10.54 11.94
C GLU A 637 28.92 -9.46 10.88
N ARG A 638 27.93 -9.64 9.99
CA ARG A 638 27.61 -8.70 8.90
C ARG A 638 26.38 -7.84 9.20
N PHE A 639 25.72 -8.06 10.33
CA PHE A 639 24.47 -7.40 10.66
C PHE A 639 24.70 -5.96 11.10
N ILE A 640 24.20 -5.03 10.29
CA ILE A 640 24.12 -3.60 10.65
C ILE A 640 22.67 -3.30 11.01
N ILE A 641 22.45 -2.97 12.28
CA ILE A 641 21.10 -2.80 12.83
C ILE A 641 20.36 -1.62 12.16
N PRO A 642 19.12 -1.82 11.68
CA PRO A 642 18.34 -0.77 11.05
C PRO A 642 17.49 0.00 12.05
N PHE A 643 17.47 1.33 11.91
CA PHE A 643 16.66 2.26 12.69
C PHE A 643 15.90 3.21 11.76
N ALA A 644 14.67 3.55 12.14
CA ALA A 644 13.89 4.53 11.39
C ALA A 644 14.43 5.95 11.62
N ALA A 645 14.70 6.69 10.54
CA ALA A 645 14.93 8.13 10.64
C ALA A 645 13.58 8.84 10.71
N VAL A 646 13.36 9.61 11.78
CA VAL A 646 12.06 10.25 12.07
C VAL A 646 12.05 11.76 11.79
N ALA A 647 13.22 12.39 11.70
CA ALA A 647 13.34 13.81 11.35
C ALA A 647 14.74 14.14 10.80
N MET A 648 14.81 15.15 9.93
CA MET A 648 16.07 15.84 9.64
C MET A 648 16.39 16.78 10.82
N LEU A 649 17.53 16.59 11.48
CA LEU A 649 17.97 17.50 12.53
C LEU A 649 18.73 18.68 11.94
N ARG A 650 19.72 18.41 11.11
CA ARG A 650 20.52 19.43 10.42
C ARG A 650 20.98 18.91 9.06
N SER A 651 20.70 19.68 8.02
CA SER A 651 21.29 19.42 6.70
C SER A 651 22.72 19.94 6.64
N ALA A 652 23.62 19.14 6.08
CA ALA A 652 24.98 19.52 5.74
C ALA A 652 25.06 20.29 4.41
N GLY A 653 23.98 20.31 3.62
CA GLY A 653 23.88 21.07 2.36
C GLY A 653 24.75 20.51 1.22
N TYR A 654 25.15 19.23 1.30
CA TYR A 654 25.95 18.61 0.25
C TYR A 654 25.14 18.45 -1.04
N THR A 655 25.79 18.68 -2.18
CA THR A 655 25.23 18.45 -3.52
C THR A 655 25.98 17.33 -4.21
N SER A 656 25.25 16.40 -4.81
CA SER A 656 25.83 15.23 -5.48
C SER A 656 25.80 15.33 -6.99
N TRP A 657 26.85 14.83 -7.64
CA TRP A 657 26.99 14.74 -9.09
C TRP A 657 27.21 13.29 -9.50
N PHE A 658 26.40 12.82 -10.45
CA PHE A 658 26.48 11.47 -10.99
C PHE A 658 27.71 11.31 -11.88
N PHE A 659 28.37 10.16 -11.78
CA PHE A 659 29.39 9.72 -12.74
C PHE A 659 29.15 8.26 -13.14
N ASP A 660 29.54 7.93 -14.37
CA ASP A 660 29.48 6.58 -14.94
C ASP A 660 30.60 6.36 -15.96
N GLY A 661 31.06 5.13 -16.14
CA GLY A 661 32.03 4.75 -17.15
C GLY A 661 32.68 3.40 -16.90
N ALA A 662 33.80 3.13 -17.59
CA ALA A 662 34.58 1.93 -17.33
C ALA A 662 35.35 2.05 -16.01
N ALA A 663 35.40 0.98 -15.24
CA ALA A 663 36.14 0.94 -13.99
C ALA A 663 37.64 1.15 -14.26
N PRO A 664 38.31 2.05 -13.53
CA PRO A 664 39.75 2.25 -13.66
C PRO A 664 40.53 1.13 -12.97
N SER A 665 41.86 1.16 -13.08
CA SER A 665 42.70 0.26 -12.27
C SER A 665 42.58 0.57 -10.77
N GLU A 666 42.87 -0.42 -9.93
CA GLU A 666 42.84 -0.27 -8.47
C GLU A 666 43.72 0.91 -7.98
N GLN A 667 44.88 1.11 -8.60
CA GLN A 667 45.77 2.22 -8.26
C GLN A 667 45.17 3.58 -8.63
N GLU A 668 44.62 3.73 -9.84
CA GLU A 668 43.93 4.96 -10.28
C GLU A 668 42.73 5.26 -9.37
N TRP A 669 41.98 4.24 -8.96
CA TRP A 669 40.85 4.39 -8.05
C TRP A 669 41.29 4.86 -6.66
N VAL A 670 42.35 4.28 -6.08
CA VAL A 670 42.88 4.70 -4.78
C VAL A 670 43.37 6.15 -4.82
N GLU A 671 44.12 6.54 -5.85
CA GLU A 671 44.60 7.91 -6.03
C GLU A 671 43.42 8.90 -6.15
N PHE A 672 42.39 8.54 -6.91
CA PHE A 672 41.17 9.35 -7.07
C PHE A 672 40.41 9.53 -5.75
N ASN A 673 40.17 8.45 -5.00
CA ASN A 673 39.52 8.53 -3.69
C ASN A 673 40.31 9.41 -2.72
N GLN A 674 41.63 9.31 -2.71
CA GLN A 674 42.47 10.14 -1.84
C GLN A 674 42.34 11.63 -2.17
N VAL A 675 42.31 12.00 -3.46
CA VAL A 675 42.15 13.39 -3.91
C VAL A 675 40.82 13.99 -3.44
N LEU A 676 39.74 13.20 -3.49
CA LEU A 676 38.41 13.60 -3.03
C LEU A 676 38.34 13.70 -1.50
N ASP A 677 38.88 12.70 -0.79
CA ASP A 677 38.89 12.65 0.67
C ASP A 677 39.69 13.80 1.30
N GLU A 678 40.85 14.16 0.74
CA GLU A 678 41.65 15.32 1.18
C GLU A 678 40.90 16.66 1.06
N ARG A 679 39.84 16.71 0.25
CA ARG A 679 38.95 17.87 0.07
C ARG A 679 37.64 17.76 0.85
N GLY A 680 37.42 16.65 1.56
CA GLY A 680 36.18 16.34 2.25
C GLY A 680 35.00 16.09 1.30
N TRP A 681 35.27 15.64 0.08
CA TRP A 681 34.26 15.27 -0.91
C TRP A 681 33.98 13.79 -0.78
N ALA A 682 32.74 13.43 -0.48
CA ALA A 682 32.38 12.03 -0.31
C ALA A 682 32.05 11.42 -1.67
N ILE A 683 32.56 10.23 -1.93
CA ILE A 683 32.22 9.44 -3.10
C ILE A 683 31.55 8.16 -2.66
N TRP A 684 30.50 7.77 -3.38
CA TRP A 684 29.83 6.50 -3.18
C TRP A 684 29.57 5.80 -4.51
N VAL A 685 29.97 4.54 -4.59
CA VAL A 685 29.79 3.67 -5.75
C VAL A 685 28.58 2.77 -5.52
N TYR A 686 27.74 2.66 -6.54
CA TYR A 686 26.53 1.82 -6.51
C TYR A 686 26.62 0.61 -7.44
N SER A 687 27.56 0.60 -8.38
CA SER A 687 27.85 -0.56 -9.23
C SER A 687 28.42 -1.73 -8.41
N ASP A 688 27.96 -2.94 -8.72
CA ASP A 688 28.54 -4.20 -8.25
C ASP A 688 29.53 -4.78 -9.27
N ASP A 689 30.09 -5.96 -8.97
CA ASP A 689 31.07 -6.65 -9.82
C ASP A 689 30.49 -7.11 -11.18
N ASP A 690 29.16 -7.10 -11.34
CA ASP A 690 28.46 -7.53 -12.56
C ASP A 690 28.18 -6.35 -13.51
N TYR A 691 28.29 -5.10 -13.02
CA TYR A 691 28.10 -3.92 -13.85
C TYR A 691 29.21 -3.82 -14.91
N THR A 692 28.79 -3.72 -16.17
CA THR A 692 29.71 -3.69 -17.32
C THR A 692 29.28 -2.67 -18.37
N VAL A 693 30.27 -1.99 -18.96
CA VAL A 693 30.10 -1.01 -20.05
C VAL A 693 30.68 -1.54 -21.35
N THR A 694 30.43 -0.88 -22.47
CA THR A 694 30.85 -1.36 -23.79
C THR A 694 32.11 -0.65 -24.25
N HIS A 695 33.15 -1.38 -24.65
CA HIS A 695 34.36 -0.79 -25.21
C HIS A 695 34.07 -0.21 -26.60
N PRO A 696 34.31 1.10 -26.85
CA PRO A 696 33.83 1.78 -28.06
C PRO A 696 34.50 1.33 -29.36
N GLY A 697 35.76 0.86 -29.28
CA GLY A 697 36.51 0.39 -30.44
C GLY A 697 36.35 -1.11 -30.78
N THR A 698 36.00 -1.96 -29.82
CA THR A 698 36.03 -3.42 -29.96
C THR A 698 34.65 -4.06 -29.72
N GLY A 699 33.74 -3.38 -29.03
CA GLY A 699 32.44 -3.91 -28.60
C GLY A 699 32.52 -4.89 -27.42
N GLU A 700 33.70 -5.06 -26.82
CA GLU A 700 33.91 -5.93 -25.65
C GLU A 700 33.25 -5.34 -24.39
N ARG A 701 32.81 -6.20 -23.46
CA ARG A 701 32.28 -5.77 -22.16
C ARG A 701 33.45 -5.52 -21.21
N LEU A 702 33.54 -4.30 -20.68
CA LEU A 702 34.50 -3.91 -19.64
C LEU A 702 33.80 -3.84 -18.29
N PRO A 703 34.48 -4.13 -17.16
CA PRO A 703 33.97 -3.76 -15.85
C PRO A 703 33.60 -2.28 -15.83
N GLY A 704 32.41 -1.96 -15.33
CA GLY A 704 31.89 -0.60 -15.23
C GLY A 704 32.00 -0.06 -13.81
N VAL A 705 31.88 1.25 -13.66
CA VAL A 705 31.70 1.91 -12.36
C VAL A 705 30.72 3.06 -12.49
N TYR A 706 29.74 3.14 -11.61
CA TYR A 706 28.88 4.32 -11.49
C TYR A 706 28.62 4.69 -10.03
N GLY A 707 28.41 5.98 -9.80
CA GLY A 707 28.25 6.49 -8.45
C GLY A 707 27.98 7.99 -8.39
N TRP A 708 28.17 8.54 -7.20
CA TRP A 708 27.95 9.95 -6.91
C TRP A 708 29.14 10.54 -6.19
N VAL A 709 29.53 11.76 -6.60
CA VAL A 709 30.46 12.61 -5.87
C VAL A 709 29.66 13.71 -5.20
N ALA A 710 29.65 13.72 -3.86
CA ALA A 710 28.99 14.72 -3.04
C ALA A 710 29.98 15.76 -2.54
N VAL A 711 29.69 17.03 -2.81
CA VAL A 711 30.52 18.17 -2.46
C VAL A 711 29.81 19.11 -1.49
N PRO A 712 30.54 19.74 -0.56
CA PRO A 712 29.97 20.67 0.40
C PRO A 712 29.45 21.96 -0.28
N PRO A 713 28.56 22.72 0.38
CA PRO A 713 27.84 23.85 -0.23
C PRO A 713 28.73 25.03 -0.66
N ASN A 714 30.00 25.07 -0.21
CA ASN A 714 30.98 26.08 -0.58
C ASN A 714 31.75 25.74 -1.87
N VAL A 715 31.50 24.58 -2.48
CA VAL A 715 32.16 24.13 -3.72
C VAL A 715 31.23 24.39 -4.90
N THR A 716 31.74 25.05 -5.93
CA THR A 716 30.99 25.34 -7.15
C THR A 716 31.01 24.16 -8.11
N PRO A 717 29.96 23.94 -8.93
CA PRO A 717 29.96 22.87 -9.94
C PRO A 717 31.17 22.95 -10.88
N ARG A 718 31.63 24.17 -11.21
CA ARG A 718 32.81 24.39 -12.04
C ARG A 718 34.11 23.87 -11.41
N GLU A 719 34.24 23.96 -10.09
CA GLU A 719 35.39 23.38 -9.36
C GLU A 719 35.32 21.86 -9.35
N VAL A 720 34.12 21.29 -9.27
CA VAL A 720 33.92 19.82 -9.37
C VAL A 720 34.35 19.33 -10.74
N ASP A 721 33.82 19.95 -11.80
CA ASP A 721 34.13 19.59 -13.19
C ASP A 721 35.64 19.65 -13.46
N ALA A 722 36.30 20.74 -13.06
CA ALA A 722 37.74 20.91 -13.23
C ALA A 722 38.56 19.88 -12.44
N LEU A 723 38.12 19.50 -11.23
CA LEU A 723 38.82 18.49 -10.44
C LEU A 723 38.64 17.09 -11.03
N LEU A 724 37.41 16.73 -11.42
CA LEU A 724 37.13 15.42 -12.00
C LEU A 724 37.88 15.25 -13.32
N ASP A 725 37.96 16.30 -14.15
CA ASP A 725 38.73 16.28 -15.39
C ASP A 725 40.24 16.09 -15.12
N ASP A 726 40.84 16.88 -14.21
CA ASP A 726 42.26 16.77 -13.85
C ASP A 726 42.61 15.41 -13.23
N ALA A 727 41.76 14.90 -12.33
CA ALA A 727 41.98 13.65 -11.63
C ALA A 727 41.81 12.40 -12.52
N THR A 728 41.07 12.53 -13.63
CA THR A 728 40.79 11.42 -14.56
C THR A 728 41.46 11.58 -15.93
N GLU A 729 42.21 12.67 -16.17
CA GLU A 729 42.81 13.02 -17.48
C GLU A 729 43.63 11.87 -18.09
N ARG A 730 44.33 11.10 -17.25
CA ARG A 730 45.26 10.05 -17.67
C ARG A 730 44.64 8.66 -17.75
N TRP A 731 43.36 8.53 -17.40
CA TRP A 731 42.72 7.23 -17.37
C TRP A 731 42.59 6.67 -18.78
N THR A 732 42.76 5.35 -18.88
CA THR A 732 42.68 4.66 -20.18
C THR A 732 41.27 4.78 -20.78
N HIS A 733 40.24 4.76 -19.93
CA HIS A 733 38.84 4.96 -20.30
C HIS A 733 38.26 6.12 -19.49
N PRO A 734 37.57 7.08 -20.13
CA PRO A 734 37.02 8.25 -19.43
C PRO A 734 35.75 7.90 -18.67
N LEU A 735 35.52 8.61 -17.56
CA LEU A 735 34.19 8.69 -16.94
C LEU A 735 33.36 9.80 -17.61
N ALA A 736 32.04 9.71 -17.46
CA ALA A 736 31.09 10.74 -17.84
C ALA A 736 30.30 11.26 -16.65
N TRP A 737 30.22 12.58 -16.51
CA TRP A 737 29.37 13.30 -15.54
C TRP A 737 28.48 14.30 -16.28
N LEU A 738 27.67 13.80 -17.22
CA LEU A 738 26.97 14.62 -18.21
C LEU A 738 26.10 15.74 -17.60
N ASP A 739 25.40 15.46 -16.50
CA ASP A 739 24.55 16.47 -15.85
C ASP A 739 25.36 17.61 -15.22
N LEU A 740 26.56 17.30 -14.69
CA LEU A 740 27.49 18.31 -14.20
C LEU A 740 28.01 19.16 -15.37
N ALA A 741 28.45 18.52 -16.46
CA ALA A 741 28.91 19.22 -17.66
C ALA A 741 27.86 20.16 -18.25
N ARG A 742 26.58 19.73 -18.26
CA ARG A 742 25.43 20.54 -18.68
C ARG A 742 25.19 21.73 -17.77
N GLU A 743 25.29 21.55 -16.45
CA GLU A 743 25.14 22.62 -15.47
C GLU A 743 26.23 23.70 -15.64
N VAL A 744 27.49 23.30 -15.83
CA VAL A 744 28.60 24.25 -15.98
C VAL A 744 28.71 24.83 -17.40
N GLY A 745 28.11 24.17 -18.39
CA GLY A 745 28.20 24.54 -19.80
C GLY A 745 29.59 24.31 -20.41
N ILE A 746 30.32 23.31 -19.92
CA ILE A 746 31.70 22.97 -20.31
C ILE A 746 31.70 21.56 -20.89
N GLU A 747 32.31 21.38 -22.06
CA GLU A 747 32.53 20.09 -22.73
C GLU A 747 31.32 19.12 -22.80
N VAL A 748 30.09 19.64 -22.83
CA VAL A 748 28.86 18.82 -22.89
C VAL A 748 28.91 17.77 -24.01
N GLU A 749 29.36 18.18 -25.20
CA GLU A 749 29.50 17.32 -26.39
C GLU A 749 30.50 16.16 -26.19
N ARG A 750 31.50 16.32 -25.31
CA ARG A 750 32.44 15.24 -24.96
C ARG A 750 31.73 14.19 -24.12
N HIS A 751 30.98 14.61 -23.10
CA HIS A 751 30.26 13.68 -22.23
C HIS A 751 29.11 12.97 -22.95
N GLU A 752 28.36 13.66 -23.82
CA GLU A 752 27.33 13.01 -24.66
C GLU A 752 27.93 11.95 -25.58
N ARG A 753 29.15 12.18 -26.07
CA ARG A 753 29.89 11.20 -26.87
C ARG A 753 30.31 10.00 -26.05
N ILE A 754 30.86 10.20 -24.85
CA ILE A 754 31.27 9.11 -23.95
C ILE A 754 30.05 8.23 -23.62
N VAL A 755 28.93 8.82 -23.19
CA VAL A 755 27.68 8.10 -22.89
C VAL A 755 27.25 7.24 -24.06
N LYS A 756 27.22 7.81 -25.28
CA LYS A 756 26.83 7.10 -26.49
C LYS A 756 27.80 5.98 -26.89
N GLU A 757 29.10 6.24 -26.81
CA GLU A 757 30.14 5.31 -27.29
C GLU A 757 30.34 4.13 -26.34
N TYR A 758 30.17 4.35 -25.03
CA TYR A 758 30.31 3.31 -24.01
C TYR A 758 28.98 2.61 -23.66
N GLY A 759 27.84 3.15 -24.14
CA GLY A 759 26.51 2.60 -23.90
C GLY A 759 26.05 2.76 -22.45
N LEU A 760 26.29 3.94 -21.89
CA LEU A 760 25.93 4.35 -20.52
C LEU A 760 24.47 4.83 -20.46
#